data_AF-A0A674IHW8-F1
#
_entry.id   AF-A0A674IHW8-F1
#
_cell.length_a   1.000
_cell.length_b   1.000
_cell.length_c   1.000
_cell.angle_alpha   90.00
_cell.angle_beta   90.00
_cell.angle_gamma   90.00
#
_symmetry.space_group_name_H-M   'P 1'
#
loop_
_entity.id
_entity.type
_entity.pdbx_description
1 polymer ?
#
loop_
_entity_poly.entity_id
_entity_poly.type
_entity_poly.pdbx_seq_one_letter_code
_entity_poly.pdbx_strand_id
1 'polypeptide(L)'
;MLIFIIAGLLVHCVFLASIFDIYFTSPLVHGMTPQRTPLPPPAKRLVLFIADGLRADTLYELDDNGTPQAPYLRNIIEYKGSWGVSHTHVPTESRPGHVALIAGFYEDVSAVAKGWKENPVEFDSVFNESKYTWSWGSPDILPMFAKGASGDHVYTYCYTAEKEDFGAQDATKLDTWVFDHVKNFFRAARSNQTLFSKVNEEKVVLFLHLLGIDTNGHAHRPNSREYKDNIRKVDEGINDIVSMLEDFYGNDGKTAFILTSDHGMTDWGSHGAGHPSETLTPLIAWGAGVNYPQKVTFQFFEDEFLKEWKLEKWKRLDVNQADIAPLMASLIGVPFPLNSVGILPLDYLNNSAHFKAESMFTNAVQILEQFKIKMTQKKETTLSFLFTPFQLLSDTEQINILRKARSYIHQEKYHEAVSLCKTLISLALEGLSYYHTYDRLFLGISVVMGFVGWTSYVILLIVKTHTSLTRSTHDKASTVLLLYGFGAIGVLIAFFLLIQTCPWTYYIYCLLPVPVWYAVVKEFRVIQDLASLLLVFPLGQSIGFLVAGALGIEILVFSFFYRSTLTVGLIAFAGWPLITRLWAQAKVTTLSWTLLCLLLAMFPLMPVVGREPNISLMLSIALSTYVVNSTHSSLQHKQGLPVINQIISWTTLVILAQNLGLLSS
;
A
#
# COMPACT_ATOMS: atom_id res chain seq x y z
N MET A 1 -4.14 41.20 0.88
CA MET A 1 -4.19 40.11 -0.13
C MET A 1 -3.04 39.12 0.04
N LEU A 2 -1.78 39.55 -0.03
CA LEU A 2 -0.62 38.65 0.13
C LEU A 2 -0.63 37.84 1.45
N ILE A 3 -0.87 38.48 2.60
CA ILE A 3 -0.96 37.81 3.90
C ILE A 3 -2.04 36.72 3.92
N PHE A 4 -3.18 36.98 3.27
CA PHE A 4 -4.28 36.02 3.17
C PHE A 4 -3.92 34.81 2.29
N ILE A 5 -3.23 35.05 1.18
CA ILE A 5 -2.74 33.99 0.29
C ILE A 5 -1.72 33.11 1.02
N ILE A 6 -0.76 33.72 1.73
CA ILE A 6 0.25 32.99 2.52
C ILE A 6 -0.43 32.18 3.63
N ALA A 7 -1.36 32.79 4.38
CA ALA A 7 -2.10 32.09 5.42
C ALA A 7 -2.92 30.93 4.83
N GLY A 8 -3.55 31.13 3.68
CA GLY A 8 -4.26 30.08 2.97
C GLY A 8 -3.36 28.93 2.56
N LEU A 9 -2.19 29.20 2.00
CA LEU A 9 -1.21 28.16 1.65
C LEU A 9 -0.80 27.36 2.89
N LEU A 10 -0.46 28.03 3.99
CA LEU A 10 -0.05 27.38 5.24
C LEU A 10 -1.17 26.48 5.81
N VAL A 11 -2.41 26.96 5.84
CA VAL A 11 -3.57 26.18 6.29
C VAL A 11 -3.72 24.89 5.47
N HIS A 12 -3.59 24.97 4.14
CA HIS A 12 -3.68 23.79 3.28
C HIS A 12 -2.48 22.86 3.41
N CYS A 13 -1.28 23.37 3.66
CA CYS A 13 -0.12 22.54 4.00
C CYS A 13 -0.37 21.76 5.31
N VAL A 14 -0.99 22.38 6.32
CA VAL A 14 -1.36 21.68 7.56
C VAL A 14 -2.39 20.58 7.27
N PHE A 15 -3.41 20.85 6.47
CA PHE A 15 -4.40 19.83 6.10
C PHE A 15 -3.77 18.67 5.33
N LEU A 16 -2.88 18.95 4.38
CA LEU A 16 -2.14 17.92 3.66
C LEU A 16 -1.28 17.07 4.61
N ALA A 17 -0.54 17.71 5.51
CA ALA A 17 0.27 17.01 6.51
C ALA A 17 -0.60 16.15 7.46
N SER A 18 -1.78 16.63 7.84
CA SER A 18 -2.67 15.91 8.76
C SER A 18 -3.16 14.57 8.22
N ILE A 19 -3.28 14.41 6.90
CA ILE A 19 -3.67 13.12 6.30
C ILE A 19 -2.66 12.04 6.66
N PHE A 20 -1.35 12.35 6.64
CA PHE A 20 -0.31 11.40 6.99
C PHE A 20 -0.39 10.97 8.47
N ASP A 21 -0.52 11.90 9.40
CA ASP A 21 -0.57 11.54 10.81
C ASP A 21 -1.88 10.84 11.23
N ILE A 22 -3.00 11.09 10.52
CA ILE A 22 -4.32 10.53 10.84
C ILE A 22 -4.53 9.14 10.22
N TYR A 23 -4.07 8.96 8.98
CA TYR A 23 -4.36 7.76 8.20
C TYR A 23 -3.17 6.83 8.03
N PHE A 24 -1.94 7.36 8.18
CA PHE A 24 -0.71 6.68 7.82
C PHE A 24 0.22 6.55 9.04
N THR A 25 -0.17 5.70 9.99
CA THR A 25 0.56 5.48 11.24
C THR A 25 1.48 4.26 11.13
N SER A 26 2.70 4.36 11.66
CA SER A 26 3.62 3.22 11.67
C SER A 26 2.97 1.96 12.28
N PRO A 27 3.08 0.80 11.59
CA PRO A 27 2.58 -0.48 12.09
C PRO A 27 3.49 -1.08 13.18
N LEU A 28 4.70 -0.54 13.36
CA LEU A 28 5.68 -1.10 14.27
C LEU A 28 5.32 -0.83 15.73
N VAL A 29 5.38 -1.90 16.53
CA VAL A 29 5.32 -1.91 17.98
C VAL A 29 6.68 -2.37 18.49
N HIS A 30 7.19 -1.71 19.52
CA HIS A 30 8.50 -2.01 20.12
C HIS A 30 8.34 -2.44 21.58
N GLY A 31 9.29 -3.24 22.09
CA GLY A 31 9.31 -3.71 23.48
C GLY A 31 8.76 -5.12 23.69
N MET A 32 8.47 -5.85 22.60
CA MET A 32 8.03 -7.25 22.66
C MET A 32 9.20 -8.22 22.86
N THR A 33 8.88 -9.42 23.37
CA THR A 33 9.82 -10.54 23.46
C THR A 33 9.52 -11.56 22.36
N PRO A 34 10.52 -11.99 21.55
CA PRO A 34 10.31 -12.99 20.50
C PRO A 34 9.80 -14.32 21.04
N GLN A 35 8.80 -14.90 20.39
CA GLN A 35 8.21 -16.19 20.76
C GLN A 35 8.68 -17.30 19.82
N ARG A 36 9.12 -18.42 20.39
CA ARG A 36 9.61 -19.61 19.65
C ARG A 36 8.78 -20.84 19.99
N THR A 37 8.44 -21.63 18.97
CA THR A 37 7.80 -22.94 19.15
C THR A 37 8.75 -23.89 19.89
N PRO A 38 8.33 -24.51 21.01
CA PRO A 38 9.19 -25.38 21.82
C PRO A 38 9.31 -26.80 21.26
N LEU A 39 9.37 -26.95 19.94
CA LEU A 39 9.46 -28.24 19.24
C LEU A 39 10.56 -28.20 18.17
N PRO A 40 11.19 -29.34 17.85
CA PRO A 40 12.21 -29.39 16.82
C PRO A 40 11.61 -29.01 15.45
N PRO A 41 12.27 -28.13 14.68
CA PRO A 41 11.81 -27.75 13.36
C PRO A 41 12.01 -28.89 12.35
N PRO A 42 11.20 -28.93 11.28
CA PRO A 42 11.34 -29.95 10.24
C PRO A 42 12.57 -29.75 9.34
N ALA A 43 13.05 -28.51 9.15
CA ALA A 43 14.19 -28.17 8.32
C ALA A 43 15.34 -27.60 9.15
N LYS A 44 16.58 -27.81 8.69
CA LYS A 44 17.78 -27.13 9.23
C LYS A 44 18.06 -25.83 8.50
N ARG A 45 17.66 -25.75 7.23
CA ARG A 45 17.96 -24.63 6.35
C ARG A 45 16.79 -24.33 5.42
N LEU A 46 16.64 -23.05 5.11
CA LEU A 46 15.62 -22.51 4.23
C LEU A 46 16.31 -21.82 3.05
N VAL A 47 15.82 -22.08 1.84
CA VAL A 47 16.20 -21.37 0.63
C VAL A 47 14.99 -20.58 0.15
N LEU A 48 15.12 -19.26 0.13
CA LEU A 48 14.11 -18.34 -0.34
C LEU A 48 14.54 -17.77 -1.69
N PHE A 49 13.74 -18.02 -2.71
CA PHE A 49 13.84 -17.37 -4.01
C PHE A 49 12.72 -16.33 -4.11
N ILE A 50 13.07 -15.07 -4.30
CA ILE A 50 12.12 -14.02 -4.68
C ILE A 50 12.47 -13.60 -6.10
N ALA A 51 11.56 -13.85 -7.03
CA ALA A 51 11.67 -13.43 -8.41
C ALA A 51 10.85 -12.15 -8.59
N ASP A 52 11.51 -11.00 -8.49
CA ASP A 52 10.90 -9.67 -8.44
C ASP A 52 10.01 -9.42 -9.67
N GLY A 53 8.84 -8.81 -9.46
CA GLY A 53 7.87 -8.49 -10.52
C GLY A 53 7.17 -9.70 -11.17
N LEU A 54 7.40 -10.93 -10.68
CA LEU A 54 6.81 -12.13 -11.26
C LEU A 54 5.30 -12.26 -10.97
N ARG A 55 4.51 -12.09 -12.03
CA ARG A 55 3.06 -12.33 -12.01
C ARG A 55 2.71 -13.81 -11.84
N ALA A 56 1.69 -14.11 -11.03
CA ALA A 56 1.19 -15.47 -10.84
C ALA A 56 0.65 -16.08 -12.15
N ASP A 57 -0.08 -15.28 -12.94
CA ASP A 57 -0.67 -15.75 -14.18
C ASP A 57 0.39 -16.18 -15.21
N THR A 58 1.43 -15.39 -15.42
CA THR A 58 2.50 -15.72 -16.39
C THR A 58 3.36 -16.89 -15.94
N LEU A 59 3.50 -17.14 -14.63
CA LEU A 59 4.22 -18.34 -14.16
C LEU A 59 3.39 -19.61 -14.39
N TYR A 60 2.10 -19.56 -14.10
CA TYR A 60 1.22 -20.74 -14.10
C TYR A 60 0.57 -21.02 -15.45
N GLU A 61 0.57 -20.06 -16.39
CA GLU A 61 0.07 -20.24 -17.73
C GLU A 61 0.84 -21.31 -18.52
N LEU A 62 0.14 -21.86 -19.51
CA LEU A 62 0.72 -22.68 -20.55
C LEU A 62 0.73 -21.87 -21.84
N ASP A 63 1.77 -22.04 -22.64
CA ASP A 63 1.81 -21.46 -23.98
C ASP A 63 0.77 -22.11 -24.92
N ASP A 64 0.65 -21.58 -26.14
CA ASP A 64 -0.29 -22.07 -27.17
C ASP A 64 -0.11 -23.57 -27.51
N ASN A 65 1.10 -24.11 -27.26
CA ASN A 65 1.42 -25.52 -27.47
C ASN A 65 1.13 -26.39 -26.23
N GLY A 66 0.63 -25.79 -25.14
CA GLY A 66 0.40 -26.45 -23.87
C GLY A 66 1.65 -26.67 -23.03
N THR A 67 2.76 -26.00 -23.34
CA THR A 67 4.03 -26.10 -22.60
C THR A 67 4.03 -25.10 -21.44
N PRO A 68 4.40 -25.51 -20.21
CA PRO A 68 4.52 -24.58 -19.10
C PRO A 68 5.62 -23.54 -19.31
N GLN A 69 5.38 -22.31 -18.87
CA GLN A 69 6.39 -21.25 -18.89
C GLN A 69 7.60 -21.56 -18.00
N ALA A 70 7.36 -22.28 -16.89
CA ALA A 70 8.37 -22.73 -15.94
C ALA A 70 8.25 -24.26 -15.70
N PRO A 71 8.82 -25.11 -16.57
CA PRO A 71 8.65 -26.56 -16.52
C PRO A 71 9.13 -27.22 -15.22
N TYR A 72 10.26 -26.77 -14.64
CA TYR A 72 10.76 -27.35 -13.39
C TYR A 72 9.82 -27.04 -12.23
N LEU A 73 9.41 -25.77 -12.07
CA LEU A 73 8.48 -25.35 -11.03
C LEU A 73 7.10 -25.96 -11.22
N ARG A 74 6.63 -26.12 -12.46
CA ARG A 74 5.42 -26.89 -12.77
C ARG A 74 5.53 -28.32 -12.25
N ASN A 75 6.66 -28.98 -12.48
CA ASN A 75 6.92 -30.32 -11.96
C ASN A 75 6.97 -30.35 -10.42
N ILE A 76 7.47 -29.29 -9.76
CA ILE A 76 7.39 -29.19 -8.29
C ILE A 76 5.92 -29.15 -7.83
N ILE A 77 5.09 -28.30 -8.44
CA ILE A 77 3.66 -28.19 -8.13
C ILE A 77 2.96 -29.55 -8.27
N GLU A 78 3.26 -30.27 -9.36
CA GLU A 78 2.52 -31.48 -9.68
C GLU A 78 2.93 -32.70 -8.84
N TYR A 79 4.19 -32.75 -8.37
CA TYR A 79 4.77 -33.97 -7.80
C TYR A 79 5.47 -33.82 -6.43
N LYS A 80 5.92 -32.63 -6.03
CA LYS A 80 6.81 -32.48 -4.86
C LYS A 80 6.34 -31.48 -3.80
N GLY A 81 5.64 -30.42 -4.18
CA GLY A 81 5.40 -29.27 -3.32
C GLY A 81 3.92 -28.92 -3.12
N SER A 82 3.74 -27.84 -2.38
CA SER A 82 2.47 -27.14 -2.19
C SER A 82 2.53 -25.80 -2.92
N TRP A 83 1.39 -25.32 -3.41
CA TRP A 83 1.34 -24.14 -4.26
C TRP A 83 0.07 -23.32 -4.05
N GLY A 84 0.11 -22.05 -4.43
CA GLY A 84 -1.04 -21.17 -4.44
C GLY A 84 -0.66 -19.74 -4.82
N VAL A 85 -1.55 -18.80 -4.54
CA VAL A 85 -1.32 -17.37 -4.79
C VAL A 85 -1.05 -16.64 -3.48
N SER A 86 0.03 -15.87 -3.46
CA SER A 86 0.33 -14.90 -2.41
C SER A 86 -0.26 -13.55 -2.78
N HIS A 87 -1.13 -13.03 -1.91
CA HIS A 87 -1.82 -11.76 -2.08
C HIS A 87 -0.98 -10.63 -1.47
N THR A 88 -0.34 -9.82 -2.31
CA THR A 88 0.41 -8.62 -1.88
C THR A 88 -0.53 -7.42 -1.67
N HIS A 89 -0.05 -6.43 -0.92
CA HIS A 89 -0.79 -5.22 -0.57
C HIS A 89 -0.26 -3.98 -1.29
N VAL A 90 -1.10 -2.96 -1.39
CA VAL A 90 -0.72 -1.65 -1.93
C VAL A 90 0.07 -0.86 -0.86
N PRO A 91 1.17 -0.18 -1.22
CA PRO A 91 1.72 -0.05 -2.57
C PRO A 91 2.50 -1.30 -3.00
N THR A 92 2.23 -1.80 -4.21
CA THR A 92 2.91 -2.93 -4.83
C THR A 92 4.26 -2.49 -5.38
N GLU A 93 5.16 -2.16 -4.45
CA GLU A 93 6.54 -1.73 -4.69
C GLU A 93 7.48 -2.78 -4.07
N SER A 94 8.71 -2.88 -4.57
CA SER A 94 9.58 -4.00 -4.21
C SER A 94 9.89 -4.04 -2.72
N ARG A 95 10.25 -2.90 -2.11
CA ARG A 95 10.56 -2.83 -0.68
C ARG A 95 9.37 -3.27 0.22
N PRO A 96 8.18 -2.67 0.14
CA PRO A 96 7.03 -3.11 0.93
C PRO A 96 6.70 -4.59 0.79
N GLY A 97 6.78 -5.14 -0.43
CA GLY A 97 6.53 -6.57 -0.68
C GLY A 97 7.57 -7.46 0.01
N HIS A 98 8.85 -7.11 -0.08
CA HIS A 98 9.92 -7.83 0.62
C HIS A 98 9.78 -7.78 2.15
N VAL A 99 9.40 -6.64 2.70
CA VAL A 99 9.15 -6.49 4.16
C VAL A 99 7.97 -7.37 4.58
N ALA A 100 6.89 -7.40 3.81
CA ALA A 100 5.75 -8.29 4.08
C ALA A 100 6.18 -9.77 4.04
N LEU A 101 6.97 -10.18 3.04
CA LEU A 101 7.45 -11.56 2.91
C LEU A 101 8.35 -12.01 4.06
N ILE A 102 9.31 -11.17 4.47
CA ILE A 102 10.42 -11.58 5.34
C ILE A 102 10.20 -11.17 6.81
N ALA A 103 9.52 -10.04 7.06
CA ALA A 103 9.19 -9.56 8.39
C ALA A 103 7.70 -9.74 8.75
N GLY A 104 6.84 -10.05 7.78
CA GLY A 104 5.45 -10.42 8.04
C GLY A 104 4.53 -9.25 8.36
N PHE A 105 4.88 -8.02 8.01
CA PHE A 105 4.02 -6.85 8.20
C PHE A 105 3.98 -5.95 6.97
N TYR A 106 2.91 -5.19 6.81
CA TYR A 106 2.73 -4.28 5.68
C TYR A 106 3.27 -2.90 6.02
N GLU A 107 4.21 -2.40 5.23
CA GLU A 107 4.68 -1.03 5.39
C GLU A 107 3.59 -0.02 5.02
N ASP A 108 3.58 1.10 5.73
CA ASP A 108 2.67 2.20 5.48
C ASP A 108 3.23 3.13 4.38
N VAL A 109 2.35 3.72 3.56
CA VAL A 109 2.69 4.69 2.50
C VAL A 109 3.58 5.83 2.99
N SER A 110 3.44 6.25 4.26
CA SER A 110 4.29 7.27 4.88
C SER A 110 5.74 6.85 5.08
N ALA A 111 6.01 5.55 5.28
CA ALA A 111 7.36 5.00 5.39
C ALA A 111 8.07 4.97 4.03
N VAL A 112 7.31 4.71 2.95
CA VAL A 112 7.79 4.77 1.56
C VAL A 112 8.08 6.22 1.14
N ALA A 113 7.19 7.15 1.50
CA ALA A 113 7.35 8.57 1.15
C ALA A 113 8.55 9.25 1.84
N LYS A 114 9.00 8.76 3.00
CA LYS A 114 10.13 9.33 3.76
C LYS A 114 11.50 8.78 3.33
N GLY A 115 11.55 7.71 2.53
CA GLY A 115 12.80 7.13 2.03
C GLY A 115 12.53 6.00 1.05
N TRP A 116 12.70 6.28 -0.25
CA TRP A 116 12.50 5.28 -1.32
C TRP A 116 13.54 4.15 -1.28
N LYS A 117 14.76 4.42 -0.79
CA LYS A 117 15.90 3.48 -0.83
C LYS A 117 16.33 2.91 0.52
N GLU A 118 15.93 3.51 1.64
CA GLU A 118 16.33 3.03 2.97
C GLU A 118 15.18 3.13 3.98
N ASN A 119 15.05 2.11 4.83
CA ASN A 119 14.08 2.14 5.93
C ASN A 119 14.58 3.06 7.05
N PRO A 120 13.84 4.11 7.43
CA PRO A 120 14.21 4.97 8.55
C PRO A 120 14.04 4.31 9.92
N VAL A 121 13.40 3.13 10.02
CA VAL A 121 13.11 2.45 11.30
C VAL A 121 13.54 0.98 11.21
N GLU A 122 14.32 0.53 12.19
CA GLU A 122 14.74 -0.86 12.34
C GLU A 122 13.54 -1.76 12.71
N PHE A 123 13.46 -2.93 12.09
CA PHE A 123 12.44 -3.93 12.34
C PHE A 123 13.07 -5.33 12.39
N ASP A 124 12.40 -6.21 13.12
CA ASP A 124 12.78 -7.62 13.24
C ASP A 124 12.24 -8.44 12.05
N SER A 125 12.94 -9.49 11.66
CA SER A 125 12.60 -10.33 10.51
C SER A 125 13.11 -11.76 10.68
N VAL A 126 12.67 -12.68 9.81
CA VAL A 126 13.17 -14.07 9.83
C VAL A 126 14.70 -14.14 9.69
N PHE A 127 15.33 -13.16 9.03
CA PHE A 127 16.77 -13.13 8.85
C PHE A 127 17.51 -12.72 10.13
N ASN A 128 16.92 -11.82 10.92
CA ASN A 128 17.43 -11.39 12.22
C ASN A 128 17.37 -12.53 13.24
N GLU A 129 16.32 -13.35 13.15
CA GLU A 129 16.08 -14.48 14.05
C GLU A 129 16.82 -15.78 13.64
N SER A 130 17.45 -15.76 12.46
CA SER A 130 18.23 -16.89 11.94
C SER A 130 19.61 -17.00 12.60
N LYS A 131 20.23 -18.19 12.51
CA LYS A 131 21.61 -18.36 12.98
C LYS A 131 22.62 -17.72 12.03
N TYR A 132 22.39 -17.91 10.73
CA TYR A 132 23.15 -17.29 9.65
C TYR A 132 22.23 -17.10 8.45
N THR A 133 22.33 -15.92 7.83
CA THR A 133 21.69 -15.61 6.56
C THR A 133 22.76 -15.25 5.55
N TRP A 134 22.74 -15.87 4.38
CA TRP A 134 23.50 -15.41 3.22
C TRP A 134 22.52 -14.99 2.12
N SER A 135 22.72 -13.79 1.58
CA SER A 135 21.83 -13.18 0.61
C SER A 135 22.57 -12.68 -0.62
N TRP A 136 21.98 -12.86 -1.80
CA TRP A 136 22.53 -12.43 -3.09
C TRP A 136 21.48 -11.69 -3.91
N GLY A 137 21.82 -10.51 -4.45
CA GLY A 137 20.94 -9.76 -5.34
C GLY A 137 21.11 -8.25 -5.29
N SER A 138 20.00 -7.51 -5.22
CA SER A 138 19.98 -6.05 -5.39
C SER A 138 20.56 -5.29 -4.17
N PRO A 139 21.37 -4.25 -4.39
CA PRO A 139 21.80 -3.34 -3.33
C PRO A 139 20.65 -2.50 -2.74
N ASP A 140 19.51 -2.37 -3.40
CA ASP A 140 18.35 -1.63 -2.90
C ASP A 140 17.47 -2.49 -1.97
N ILE A 141 17.61 -3.83 -1.99
CA ILE A 141 16.84 -4.76 -1.15
C ILE A 141 17.64 -5.34 0.01
N LEU A 142 18.77 -5.97 -0.28
CA LEU A 142 19.49 -6.80 0.70
C LEU A 142 19.93 -6.04 1.97
N PRO A 143 20.53 -4.84 1.87
CA PRO A 143 21.05 -4.14 3.04
C PRO A 143 19.99 -3.79 4.08
N MET A 144 18.71 -3.64 3.69
CA MET A 144 17.65 -3.26 4.62
C MET A 144 17.41 -4.33 5.70
N PHE A 145 17.62 -5.61 5.38
CA PHE A 145 17.49 -6.72 6.33
C PHE A 145 18.78 -6.99 7.12
N ALA A 146 19.91 -6.45 6.67
CA ALA A 146 21.18 -6.57 7.39
C ALA A 146 21.38 -5.44 8.41
N LYS A 147 20.92 -4.21 8.11
CA LYS A 147 21.11 -3.03 8.97
C LYS A 147 20.53 -3.20 10.38
N GLY A 148 19.41 -3.91 10.53
CA GLY A 148 18.76 -4.18 11.82
C GLY A 148 19.19 -5.49 12.50
N ALA A 149 20.09 -6.28 11.89
CA ALA A 149 20.53 -7.54 12.48
C ALA A 149 21.54 -7.29 13.60
N SER A 150 21.30 -7.87 14.78
CA SER A 150 22.24 -7.75 15.89
C SER A 150 23.46 -8.65 15.64
N GLY A 151 24.56 -8.05 15.17
CA GLY A 151 25.86 -8.72 14.99
C GLY A 151 26.11 -9.29 13.59
N ASP A 152 27.24 -9.98 13.44
CA ASP A 152 27.79 -10.37 12.12
C ASP A 152 27.27 -11.73 11.62
N HIS A 153 25.95 -11.87 11.42
CA HIS A 153 25.34 -13.12 10.97
C HIS A 153 24.43 -13.02 9.73
N VAL A 154 24.13 -11.81 9.26
CA VAL A 154 23.42 -11.57 7.99
C VAL A 154 24.41 -11.01 6.97
N TYR A 155 24.76 -11.82 5.96
CA TYR A 155 25.75 -11.49 4.94
C TYR A 155 25.06 -11.15 3.61
N THR A 156 25.43 -10.02 3.02
CA THR A 156 24.86 -9.49 1.78
C THR A 156 25.90 -9.44 0.66
N TYR A 157 25.59 -10.04 -0.48
CA TYR A 157 26.40 -9.96 -1.70
C TYR A 157 25.59 -9.31 -2.80
N CYS A 158 25.91 -8.06 -3.12
CA CYS A 158 25.20 -7.29 -4.11
C CYS A 158 26.04 -7.11 -5.38
N TYR A 159 25.37 -7.09 -6.53
CA TYR A 159 25.95 -6.45 -7.71
C TYR A 159 25.98 -4.93 -7.50
N THR A 160 26.74 -4.22 -8.35
CA THR A 160 26.82 -2.75 -8.25
C THR A 160 25.54 -2.11 -8.78
N ALA A 161 25.14 -0.96 -8.22
CA ALA A 161 23.90 -0.29 -8.61
C ALA A 161 23.88 0.11 -10.10
N GLU A 162 25.04 0.34 -10.72
CA GLU A 162 25.13 0.66 -12.16
C GLU A 162 24.77 -0.53 -13.06
N LYS A 163 24.68 -1.74 -12.51
CA LYS A 163 24.23 -2.94 -13.25
C LYS A 163 22.71 -3.05 -13.31
N GLU A 164 21.97 -2.30 -12.48
CA GLU A 164 20.51 -2.15 -12.54
C GLU A 164 20.14 -1.14 -13.65
N ASP A 165 20.59 -1.41 -14.88
CA ASP A 165 20.21 -0.61 -16.04
C ASP A 165 18.89 -1.15 -16.61
N PHE A 166 17.79 -0.49 -16.25
CA PHE A 166 16.44 -0.78 -16.75
C PHE A 166 16.29 -0.56 -18.27
N GLY A 167 17.28 0.03 -18.94
CA GLY A 167 17.35 0.16 -20.40
C GLY A 167 18.26 -0.87 -21.08
N ALA A 168 18.89 -1.77 -20.33
CA ALA A 168 19.78 -2.78 -20.90
C ALA A 168 19.00 -3.81 -21.73
N GLN A 169 19.54 -4.19 -22.89
CA GLN A 169 18.91 -5.17 -23.81
C GLN A 169 18.76 -6.59 -23.24
N ASP A 170 19.39 -6.90 -22.10
CA ASP A 170 19.35 -8.23 -21.50
C ASP A 170 19.51 -8.15 -19.97
N ALA A 171 18.38 -8.07 -19.27
CA ALA A 171 18.33 -8.03 -17.80
C ALA A 171 18.54 -9.41 -17.14
N THR A 172 18.54 -10.52 -17.90
CA THR A 172 18.73 -11.88 -17.35
C THR A 172 20.12 -12.07 -16.71
N LYS A 173 21.05 -11.15 -17.01
CA LYS A 173 22.40 -11.10 -16.43
C LYS A 173 22.39 -10.87 -14.92
N LEU A 174 21.38 -10.17 -14.38
CA LEU A 174 21.24 -9.95 -12.94
C LEU A 174 20.96 -11.27 -12.21
N ASP A 175 20.02 -12.06 -12.74
CA ASP A 175 19.67 -13.37 -12.18
C ASP A 175 20.84 -14.36 -12.36
N THR A 176 21.49 -14.34 -13.52
CA THR A 176 22.67 -15.16 -13.80
C THR A 176 23.81 -14.83 -12.83
N TRP A 177 24.03 -13.54 -12.53
CA TRP A 177 25.01 -13.12 -11.53
C TRP A 177 24.73 -13.75 -10.16
N VAL A 178 23.47 -13.73 -9.72
CA VAL A 178 23.06 -14.32 -8.44
C VAL A 178 23.34 -15.82 -8.42
N PHE A 179 22.90 -16.55 -9.44
CA PHE A 179 23.12 -17.99 -9.51
C PHE A 179 24.62 -18.35 -9.54
N ASP A 180 25.44 -17.63 -10.31
CA ASP A 180 26.88 -17.86 -10.38
C ASP A 180 27.59 -17.58 -9.05
N HIS A 181 27.18 -16.53 -8.33
CA HIS A 181 27.77 -16.20 -7.02
C HIS A 181 27.42 -17.24 -5.97
N VAL A 182 26.20 -17.76 -5.97
CA VAL A 182 25.79 -18.88 -5.09
C VAL A 182 26.61 -20.14 -5.42
N LYS A 183 26.74 -20.49 -6.71
CA LYS A 183 27.55 -21.63 -7.17
C LYS A 183 29.01 -21.50 -6.72
N ASN A 184 29.61 -20.31 -6.87
CA ASN A 184 30.99 -20.05 -6.45
C ASN A 184 31.15 -20.05 -4.93
N PHE A 185 30.17 -19.52 -4.19
CA PHE A 185 30.15 -19.55 -2.73
C PHE A 185 30.17 -20.98 -2.19
N PHE A 186 29.33 -21.88 -2.71
CA PHE A 186 29.30 -23.28 -2.28
C PHE A 186 30.53 -24.08 -2.73
N ARG A 187 31.14 -23.75 -3.89
CA ARG A 187 32.46 -24.29 -4.27
C ARG A 187 33.54 -23.89 -3.26
N ALA A 188 33.58 -22.61 -2.86
CA ALA A 188 34.51 -22.13 -1.86
C ALA A 188 34.24 -22.74 -0.47
N ALA A 189 32.97 -22.97 -0.12
CA ALA A 189 32.60 -23.63 1.13
C ALA A 189 33.16 -25.06 1.22
N ARG A 190 33.32 -25.79 0.10
CA ARG A 190 33.94 -27.12 0.12
C ARG A 190 35.42 -27.12 0.53
N SER A 191 36.14 -26.03 0.30
CA SER A 191 37.57 -25.91 0.62
C SER A 191 37.86 -25.05 1.86
N ASN A 192 36.87 -24.30 2.37
CA ASN A 192 36.99 -23.48 3.57
C ASN A 192 36.23 -24.12 4.74
N GLN A 193 36.96 -24.76 5.66
CA GLN A 193 36.38 -25.46 6.81
C GLN A 193 35.50 -24.58 7.70
N THR A 194 35.85 -23.30 7.87
CA THR A 194 35.06 -22.36 8.69
C THR A 194 33.72 -22.08 8.02
N LEU A 195 33.74 -21.80 6.71
CA LEU A 195 32.52 -21.56 5.94
C LEU A 195 31.66 -22.83 5.86
N PHE A 196 32.28 -23.98 5.60
CA PHE A 196 31.62 -25.29 5.58
C PHE A 196 30.87 -25.55 6.89
N SER A 197 31.50 -25.29 8.04
CA SER A 197 30.87 -25.45 9.34
C SER A 197 29.67 -24.52 9.49
N LYS A 198 29.81 -23.23 9.15
CA LYS A 198 28.73 -22.24 9.29
C LYS A 198 27.50 -22.59 8.43
N VAL A 199 27.69 -22.99 7.17
CA VAL A 199 26.55 -23.31 6.27
C VAL A 199 25.86 -24.63 6.64
N ASN A 200 26.50 -25.49 7.44
CA ASN A 200 25.92 -26.74 7.94
C ASN A 200 25.26 -26.63 9.33
N GLU A 201 25.25 -25.45 9.93
CA GLU A 201 24.51 -25.17 11.17
C GLU A 201 22.99 -25.27 10.95
N GLU A 202 22.24 -25.26 12.05
CA GLU A 202 20.78 -25.17 12.03
C GLU A 202 20.33 -23.70 11.93
N LYS A 203 19.09 -23.49 11.47
CA LYS A 203 18.47 -22.16 11.29
C LYS A 203 19.21 -21.28 10.28
N VAL A 204 19.71 -21.90 9.21
CA VAL A 204 20.37 -21.21 8.10
C VAL A 204 19.33 -20.73 7.09
N VAL A 205 19.50 -19.50 6.60
CA VAL A 205 18.71 -18.94 5.50
C VAL A 205 19.63 -18.61 4.32
N LEU A 206 19.23 -19.04 3.13
CA LEU A 206 19.84 -18.66 1.85
C LEU A 206 18.80 -17.86 1.06
N PHE A 207 19.07 -16.59 0.81
CA PHE A 207 18.14 -15.70 0.12
C PHE A 207 18.69 -15.30 -1.25
N LEU A 208 17.94 -15.60 -2.32
CA LEU A 208 18.27 -15.24 -3.69
C LEU A 208 17.21 -14.27 -4.20
N HIS A 209 17.61 -13.02 -4.40
CA HIS A 209 16.78 -11.97 -4.98
C HIS A 209 17.07 -11.85 -6.48
N LEU A 210 16.08 -12.15 -7.31
CA LEU A 210 16.19 -12.28 -8.76
C LEU A 210 15.41 -11.13 -9.43
N LEU A 211 16.13 -10.07 -9.83
CA LEU A 211 15.57 -8.79 -10.31
C LEU A 211 15.28 -8.78 -11.84
N GLY A 212 15.80 -9.75 -12.59
CA GLY A 212 15.76 -9.69 -14.07
C GLY A 212 14.35 -9.69 -14.65
N ILE A 213 13.40 -10.37 -14.00
CA ILE A 213 12.00 -10.45 -14.44
C ILE A 213 11.33 -9.07 -14.35
N ASP A 214 11.42 -8.38 -13.21
CA ASP A 214 10.88 -7.04 -13.04
C ASP A 214 11.46 -6.06 -14.06
N THR A 215 12.79 -6.08 -14.20
CA THR A 215 13.51 -5.21 -15.14
C THR A 215 13.03 -5.40 -16.59
N ASN A 216 12.89 -6.66 -17.04
CA ASN A 216 12.34 -6.96 -18.36
C ASN A 216 10.86 -6.61 -18.47
N GLY A 217 10.12 -6.68 -17.37
CA GLY A 217 8.73 -6.28 -17.28
C GLY A 217 8.53 -4.78 -17.53
N HIS A 218 9.32 -3.92 -16.89
CA HIS A 218 9.33 -2.48 -17.15
C HIS A 218 9.76 -2.16 -18.59
N ALA A 219 10.85 -2.77 -19.06
CA ALA A 219 11.45 -2.44 -20.34
C ALA A 219 10.66 -2.97 -21.55
N HIS A 220 10.15 -4.20 -21.46
CA HIS A 220 9.58 -4.94 -22.58
C HIS A 220 8.09 -5.30 -22.41
N ARG A 221 7.52 -5.13 -21.20
CA ARG A 221 6.15 -5.50 -20.80
C ARG A 221 5.99 -7.02 -20.53
N PRO A 222 5.03 -7.43 -19.67
CA PRO A 222 4.87 -8.84 -19.25
C PRO A 222 4.52 -9.83 -20.36
N ASN A 223 3.89 -9.36 -21.44
CA ASN A 223 3.50 -10.22 -22.56
C ASN A 223 4.63 -10.41 -23.59
N SER A 224 5.79 -9.78 -23.37
CA SER A 224 6.93 -9.86 -24.26
C SER A 224 7.62 -11.22 -24.21
N ARG A 225 8.41 -11.49 -25.26
CA ARG A 225 9.25 -12.68 -25.30
C ARG A 225 10.35 -12.59 -24.24
N GLU A 226 10.92 -11.42 -24.04
CA GLU A 226 12.02 -11.14 -23.12
C GLU A 226 11.62 -11.48 -21.68
N TYR A 227 10.44 -11.02 -21.23
CA TYR A 227 9.90 -11.32 -19.91
C TYR A 227 9.67 -12.83 -19.72
N LYS A 228 9.03 -13.48 -20.71
CA LYS A 228 8.79 -14.94 -20.69
C LYS A 228 10.10 -15.74 -20.70
N ASP A 229 11.03 -15.42 -21.60
CA ASP A 229 12.32 -16.10 -21.67
C ASP A 229 13.13 -15.91 -20.37
N ASN A 230 13.00 -14.78 -19.67
CA ASN A 230 13.57 -14.60 -18.34
C ASN A 230 12.93 -15.53 -17.29
N ILE A 231 11.61 -15.75 -17.31
CA ILE A 231 10.95 -16.73 -16.43
C ILE A 231 11.55 -18.14 -16.64
N ARG A 232 11.74 -18.56 -17.91
CA ARG A 232 12.40 -19.84 -18.22
C ARG A 232 13.82 -19.90 -17.67
N LYS A 233 14.56 -18.80 -17.80
CA LYS A 233 15.93 -18.71 -17.29
C LYS A 233 16.01 -18.84 -15.77
N VAL A 234 15.06 -18.22 -15.06
CA VAL A 234 14.92 -18.33 -13.60
C VAL A 234 14.52 -19.75 -13.20
N ASP A 235 13.59 -20.39 -13.91
CA ASP A 235 13.19 -21.79 -13.69
C ASP A 235 14.38 -22.76 -13.80
N GLU A 236 15.17 -22.65 -14.88
CA GLU A 236 16.41 -23.41 -15.08
C GLU A 236 17.43 -23.15 -13.96
N GLY A 237 17.65 -21.87 -13.63
CA GLY A 237 18.59 -21.47 -12.58
C GLY A 237 18.20 -22.01 -11.20
N ILE A 238 16.92 -21.99 -10.86
CA ILE A 238 16.41 -22.58 -9.62
C ILE A 238 16.68 -24.09 -9.60
N ASN A 239 16.39 -24.81 -10.68
CA ASN A 239 16.67 -26.25 -10.78
C ASN A 239 18.16 -26.56 -10.53
N ASP A 240 19.06 -25.79 -11.13
CA ASP A 240 20.51 -25.90 -10.93
C ASP A 240 20.92 -25.68 -9.47
N ILE A 241 20.40 -24.61 -8.84
CA ILE A 241 20.71 -24.29 -7.44
C ILE A 241 20.20 -25.39 -6.51
N VAL A 242 18.95 -25.83 -6.69
CA VAL A 242 18.37 -26.90 -5.86
C VAL A 242 19.20 -28.17 -5.98
N SER A 243 19.53 -28.60 -7.20
CA SER A 243 20.33 -29.81 -7.43
C SER A 243 21.72 -29.70 -6.78
N MET A 244 22.40 -28.56 -6.94
CA MET A 244 23.69 -28.32 -6.30
C MET A 244 23.61 -28.36 -4.76
N LEU A 245 22.57 -27.76 -4.17
CA LEU A 245 22.42 -27.71 -2.72
C LEU A 245 22.13 -29.09 -2.15
N GLU A 246 21.23 -29.85 -2.76
CA GLU A 246 20.97 -31.24 -2.37
C GLU A 246 22.26 -32.08 -2.43
N ASP A 247 23.05 -31.95 -3.50
CA ASP A 247 24.35 -32.62 -3.63
C ASP A 247 25.39 -32.15 -2.60
N PHE A 248 25.41 -30.85 -2.27
CA PHE A 248 26.32 -30.30 -1.26
C PHE A 248 26.04 -30.84 0.13
N TYR A 249 24.77 -30.99 0.48
CA TYR A 249 24.34 -31.52 1.78
C TYR A 249 24.12 -33.04 1.79
N GLY A 250 24.44 -33.73 0.69
CA GLY A 250 24.34 -35.18 0.61
C GLY A 250 22.89 -35.71 0.66
N ASN A 251 21.94 -34.95 0.13
CA ASN A 251 20.51 -35.28 0.09
C ASN A 251 19.94 -35.61 1.48
N ASP A 252 20.32 -34.83 2.49
CA ASP A 252 19.93 -35.07 3.89
C ASP A 252 18.43 -34.87 4.17
N GLY A 253 17.68 -34.32 3.20
CA GLY A 253 16.26 -34.03 3.33
C GLY A 253 15.96 -32.99 4.42
N LYS A 254 16.91 -32.09 4.72
CA LYS A 254 16.79 -31.04 5.76
C LYS A 254 16.73 -29.62 5.20
N THR A 255 16.54 -29.48 3.89
CA THR A 255 16.37 -28.18 3.21
C THR A 255 14.92 -27.96 2.84
N ALA A 256 14.37 -26.81 3.23
CA ALA A 256 13.09 -26.30 2.74
C ALA A 256 13.33 -25.23 1.67
N PHE A 257 12.48 -25.17 0.66
CA PHE A 257 12.56 -24.22 -0.44
C PHE A 257 11.24 -23.47 -0.60
N ILE A 258 11.31 -22.17 -0.85
CA ILE A 258 10.16 -21.32 -1.15
C ILE A 258 10.52 -20.44 -2.35
N LEU A 259 9.65 -20.42 -3.36
CA LEU A 259 9.66 -19.45 -4.46
C LEU A 259 8.41 -18.58 -4.36
N THR A 260 8.59 -17.26 -4.47
CA THR A 260 7.49 -16.31 -4.59
C THR A 260 7.93 -15.02 -5.29
N SER A 261 7.04 -14.02 -5.32
CA SER A 261 7.32 -12.66 -5.76
C SER A 261 6.84 -11.65 -4.72
N ASP A 262 7.46 -10.48 -4.71
CA ASP A 262 7.08 -9.33 -3.91
C ASP A 262 5.88 -8.56 -4.50
N HIS A 263 5.83 -8.45 -5.83
CA HIS A 263 4.66 -7.99 -6.58
C HIS A 263 4.63 -8.60 -7.99
N GLY A 264 3.54 -8.35 -8.70
CA GLY A 264 3.47 -8.52 -10.15
C GLY A 264 3.55 -7.16 -10.85
N MET A 265 2.91 -7.03 -12.01
CA MET A 265 2.82 -5.76 -12.73
C MET A 265 1.65 -5.74 -13.71
N THR A 266 1.22 -4.55 -14.11
CA THR A 266 0.23 -4.36 -15.17
C THR A 266 0.78 -4.77 -16.54
N ASP A 267 -0.10 -4.94 -17.53
CA ASP A 267 0.30 -5.24 -18.92
C ASP A 267 1.17 -4.15 -19.57
N TRP A 268 1.25 -2.97 -18.95
CA TRP A 268 2.13 -1.87 -19.34
C TRP A 268 3.53 -1.95 -18.73
N GLY A 269 3.80 -2.97 -17.90
CA GLY A 269 5.06 -3.09 -17.17
C GLY A 269 5.15 -2.17 -15.96
N SER A 270 4.03 -1.63 -15.45
CA SER A 270 4.01 -0.73 -14.29
C SER A 270 3.35 -1.40 -13.09
N HIS A 271 3.83 -1.10 -11.89
CA HIS A 271 3.26 -1.55 -10.61
C HIS A 271 3.03 -0.35 -9.64
N GLY A 272 2.78 -0.60 -8.36
CA GLY A 272 2.54 0.41 -7.32
C GLY A 272 1.08 0.58 -6.87
N ALA A 273 0.11 -0.09 -7.50
CA ALA A 273 -1.30 -0.05 -7.11
C ALA A 273 -1.99 -1.42 -7.06
N GLY A 274 -3.31 -1.42 -6.96
CA GLY A 274 -4.10 -2.60 -6.57
C GLY A 274 -4.66 -3.45 -7.71
N HIS A 275 -4.09 -3.44 -8.92
CA HIS A 275 -4.59 -4.32 -9.98
C HIS A 275 -4.29 -5.79 -9.63
N PRO A 276 -5.15 -6.77 -9.97
CA PRO A 276 -4.88 -8.19 -9.73
C PRO A 276 -3.55 -8.67 -10.30
N SER A 277 -3.16 -8.20 -11.49
CA SER A 277 -1.86 -8.57 -12.08
C SER A 277 -0.65 -8.02 -11.30
N GLU A 278 -0.84 -7.03 -10.44
CA GLU A 278 0.19 -6.54 -9.51
C GLU A 278 0.13 -7.23 -8.15
N THR A 279 -1.09 -7.60 -7.73
CA THR A 279 -1.37 -8.07 -6.36
C THR A 279 -1.33 -9.58 -6.20
N LEU A 280 -1.44 -10.33 -7.30
CA LEU A 280 -1.41 -11.79 -7.31
C LEU A 280 -0.02 -12.29 -7.72
N THR A 281 0.71 -12.80 -6.73
CA THR A 281 2.07 -13.34 -6.88
C THR A 281 2.06 -14.86 -6.71
N PRO A 282 2.94 -15.60 -7.41
CA PRO A 282 2.99 -17.05 -7.23
C PRO A 282 3.57 -17.40 -5.86
N LEU A 283 3.16 -18.55 -5.30
CA LEU A 283 3.79 -19.15 -4.13
C LEU A 283 3.95 -20.64 -4.36
N ILE A 284 5.19 -21.14 -4.33
CA ILE A 284 5.51 -22.56 -4.43
C ILE A 284 6.48 -22.91 -3.30
N ALA A 285 6.15 -23.89 -2.48
CA ALA A 285 7.01 -24.38 -1.41
C ALA A 285 7.21 -25.89 -1.52
N TRP A 286 8.42 -26.37 -1.23
CA TRP A 286 8.75 -27.80 -1.26
C TRP A 286 9.92 -28.14 -0.34
N GLY A 287 10.21 -29.44 -0.18
CA GLY A 287 11.32 -29.93 0.64
C GLY A 287 10.91 -30.22 2.09
N ALA A 288 11.87 -30.10 3.00
CA ALA A 288 11.73 -30.53 4.39
C ALA A 288 10.58 -29.80 5.10
N GLY A 289 9.61 -30.55 5.62
CA GLY A 289 8.49 -30.01 6.39
C GLY A 289 7.35 -29.40 5.57
N VAL A 290 7.42 -29.43 4.24
CA VAL A 290 6.37 -28.92 3.35
C VAL A 290 5.47 -30.07 2.87
N ASN A 291 4.17 -29.81 2.72
CA ASN A 291 3.22 -30.78 2.20
C ASN A 291 3.45 -31.12 0.73
N TYR A 292 3.24 -32.40 0.43
CA TYR A 292 3.18 -32.91 -0.93
C TYR A 292 1.90 -32.44 -1.64
N PRO A 293 1.86 -32.51 -2.98
CA PRO A 293 0.70 -32.08 -3.74
C PRO A 293 -0.54 -32.88 -3.37
N GLN A 294 -1.61 -32.17 -3.01
CA GLN A 294 -2.90 -32.78 -2.65
C GLN A 294 -3.81 -32.78 -3.89
N LYS A 295 -4.21 -33.97 -4.34
CA LYS A 295 -5.15 -34.10 -5.45
C LYS A 295 -6.58 -33.87 -4.98
N VAL A 296 -7.31 -33.04 -5.70
CA VAL A 296 -8.71 -32.69 -5.41
C VAL A 296 -9.57 -32.91 -6.65
N THR A 297 -10.84 -33.27 -6.43
CA THR A 297 -11.83 -33.45 -7.51
C THR A 297 -12.57 -32.16 -7.84
N PHE A 298 -12.74 -31.29 -6.84
CA PHE A 298 -13.39 -30.00 -6.95
C PHE A 298 -12.81 -29.04 -5.91
N GLN A 299 -12.65 -27.78 -6.29
CA GLN A 299 -12.26 -26.67 -5.42
C GLN A 299 -12.97 -25.41 -5.92
N PHE A 300 -13.41 -24.57 -4.99
CA PHE A 300 -14.19 -23.37 -5.31
C PHE A 300 -13.32 -22.12 -5.09
N PHE A 301 -13.16 -21.34 -6.14
CA PHE A 301 -12.58 -20.01 -6.15
C PHE A 301 -13.51 -19.09 -6.95
N GLU A 302 -13.54 -17.81 -6.62
CA GLU A 302 -14.37 -16.83 -7.36
C GLU A 302 -13.80 -16.51 -8.75
N ASP A 303 -12.50 -16.80 -8.97
CA ASP A 303 -11.79 -16.60 -10.22
C ASP A 303 -11.84 -17.82 -11.18
N GLU A 304 -11.50 -17.59 -12.46
CA GLU A 304 -11.41 -18.66 -13.48
C GLU A 304 -9.98 -19.23 -13.64
N PHE A 305 -9.02 -18.79 -12.82
CA PHE A 305 -7.58 -19.01 -13.04
C PHE A 305 -7.19 -20.49 -13.03
N LEU A 306 -7.80 -21.30 -12.17
CA LEU A 306 -7.48 -22.74 -12.08
C LEU A 306 -7.64 -23.47 -13.41
N LYS A 307 -8.68 -23.10 -14.17
CA LYS A 307 -8.98 -23.68 -15.48
C LYS A 307 -7.99 -23.19 -16.54
N GLU A 308 -7.66 -21.90 -16.51
CA GLU A 308 -6.68 -21.30 -17.40
C GLU A 308 -5.28 -21.92 -17.21
N TRP A 309 -4.87 -22.13 -15.95
CA TRP A 309 -3.57 -22.71 -15.59
C TRP A 309 -3.53 -24.24 -15.69
N LYS A 310 -4.67 -24.88 -15.99
CA LYS A 310 -4.84 -26.35 -16.01
C LYS A 310 -4.35 -27.02 -14.72
N LEU A 311 -4.62 -26.41 -13.56
CA LEU A 311 -4.19 -26.87 -12.24
C LEU A 311 -5.36 -27.31 -11.34
N GLU A 312 -6.54 -27.53 -11.90
CA GLU A 312 -7.77 -27.82 -11.16
C GLU A 312 -7.66 -29.08 -10.28
N LYS A 313 -6.79 -30.01 -10.67
CA LYS A 313 -6.57 -31.29 -9.96
C LYS A 313 -5.67 -31.18 -8.74
N TRP A 314 -4.95 -30.08 -8.57
CA TRP A 314 -4.03 -29.86 -7.45
C TRP A 314 -4.58 -28.76 -6.55
N LYS A 315 -4.65 -29.03 -5.25
CA LYS A 315 -5.19 -28.09 -4.26
C LYS A 315 -4.40 -26.79 -4.27
N ARG A 316 -5.06 -25.68 -4.59
CA ARG A 316 -4.52 -24.32 -4.49
C ARG A 316 -4.64 -23.82 -3.05
N LEU A 317 -3.56 -23.28 -2.51
CA LEU A 317 -3.46 -22.77 -1.13
C LEU A 317 -3.07 -21.30 -1.14
N ASP A 318 -4.06 -20.42 -1.18
CA ASP A 318 -3.79 -18.97 -1.18
C ASP A 318 -3.44 -18.46 0.23
N VAL A 319 -2.56 -17.48 0.29
CA VAL A 319 -2.10 -16.85 1.53
C VAL A 319 -2.01 -15.33 1.37
N ASN A 320 -2.08 -14.60 2.48
CA ASN A 320 -1.64 -13.20 2.47
C ASN A 320 -0.11 -13.18 2.45
N GLN A 321 0.49 -12.20 1.79
CA GLN A 321 1.95 -12.15 1.67
C GLN A 321 2.69 -12.17 3.02
N ALA A 322 2.11 -11.53 4.05
CA ALA A 322 2.62 -11.53 5.42
C ALA A 322 2.66 -12.93 6.08
N ASP A 323 1.86 -13.89 5.61
CA ASP A 323 1.78 -15.26 6.13
C ASP A 323 3.03 -16.10 5.76
N ILE A 324 3.83 -15.65 4.81
CA ILE A 324 5.05 -16.34 4.37
C ILE A 324 6.15 -16.23 5.44
N ALA A 325 6.22 -15.11 6.18
CA ALA A 325 7.16 -14.95 7.30
C ALA A 325 6.95 -16.01 8.41
N PRO A 326 5.74 -16.22 8.96
CA PRO A 326 5.52 -17.29 9.93
C PRO A 326 5.70 -18.70 9.33
N LEU A 327 5.41 -18.91 8.04
CA LEU A 327 5.73 -20.17 7.38
C LEU A 327 7.24 -20.44 7.44
N MET A 328 8.07 -19.49 7.01
CA MET A 328 9.52 -19.59 7.07
C MET A 328 10.02 -19.83 8.50
N ALA A 329 9.55 -19.04 9.45
CA ALA A 329 9.94 -19.16 10.85
C ALA A 329 9.66 -20.56 11.42
N SER A 330 8.50 -21.13 11.11
CA SER A 330 8.09 -22.46 11.55
C SER A 330 8.91 -23.59 10.93
N LEU A 331 9.34 -23.46 9.67
CA LEU A 331 10.09 -24.49 8.95
C LEU A 331 11.49 -24.70 9.54
N ILE A 332 12.15 -23.63 9.97
CA ILE A 332 13.51 -23.68 10.55
C ILE A 332 13.55 -23.47 12.07
N GLY A 333 12.42 -23.18 12.71
CA GLY A 333 12.29 -23.12 14.18
C GLY A 333 12.97 -21.91 14.81
N VAL A 334 12.94 -20.78 14.11
CA VAL A 334 13.30 -19.45 14.64
C VAL A 334 12.06 -18.77 15.23
N PRO A 335 12.21 -17.77 16.11
CA PRO A 335 11.09 -16.95 16.54
C PRO A 335 10.29 -16.35 15.39
N PHE A 336 8.99 -16.16 15.59
CA PHE A 336 8.17 -15.39 14.66
C PHE A 336 8.57 -13.91 14.73
N PRO A 337 8.73 -13.20 13.60
CA PRO A 337 9.14 -11.80 13.63
C PRO A 337 8.23 -10.95 14.50
N LEU A 338 8.83 -10.04 15.28
CA LEU A 338 8.13 -9.34 16.36
C LEU A 338 6.82 -8.66 15.94
N ASN A 339 6.86 -8.00 14.79
CA ASN A 339 5.75 -7.22 14.23
C ASN A 339 4.94 -7.99 13.18
N SER A 340 5.19 -9.29 13.01
CA SER A 340 4.46 -10.09 12.03
C SER A 340 2.97 -10.10 12.36
N VAL A 341 2.14 -9.71 11.40
CA VAL A 341 0.67 -9.86 11.42
C VAL A 341 0.21 -11.12 10.67
N GLY A 342 1.16 -11.88 10.13
CA GLY A 342 0.90 -13.09 9.35
C GLY A 342 0.34 -14.24 10.18
N ILE A 343 -0.57 -14.99 9.58
CA ILE A 343 -1.20 -16.18 10.15
C ILE A 343 -0.50 -17.40 9.56
N LEU A 344 0.07 -18.25 10.40
CA LEU A 344 0.80 -19.43 9.95
C LEU A 344 -0.07 -20.34 9.03
N PRO A 345 0.30 -20.52 7.74
CA PRO A 345 -0.50 -21.31 6.80
C PRO A 345 -0.26 -22.82 7.02
N LEU A 346 -0.98 -23.39 7.98
CA LEU A 346 -0.81 -24.80 8.43
C LEU A 346 -0.99 -25.85 7.33
N ASP A 347 -1.69 -25.51 6.24
CA ASP A 347 -1.88 -26.38 5.08
C ASP A 347 -0.61 -26.55 4.23
N TYR A 348 0.38 -25.67 4.37
CA TYR A 348 1.71 -25.86 3.77
C TYR A 348 2.59 -26.81 4.58
N LEU A 349 2.31 -27.03 5.87
CA LEU A 349 3.17 -27.80 6.75
C LEU A 349 2.85 -29.31 6.72
N ASN A 350 3.88 -30.12 6.45
CA ASN A 350 3.86 -31.57 6.63
C ASN A 350 4.48 -31.96 7.98
N ASN A 351 3.70 -31.83 9.04
CA ASN A 351 4.13 -32.15 10.39
C ASN A 351 2.94 -32.63 11.25
N SER A 352 3.23 -33.16 12.43
CA SER A 352 2.23 -33.64 13.39
C SER A 352 1.21 -32.56 13.77
N ALA A 353 -0.01 -32.98 14.09
CA ALA A 353 -1.05 -32.08 14.59
C ALA A 353 -0.61 -31.33 15.86
N HIS A 354 0.20 -31.97 16.71
CA HIS A 354 0.83 -31.35 17.87
C HIS A 354 1.75 -30.18 17.47
N PHE A 355 2.67 -30.40 16.52
CA PHE A 355 3.54 -29.34 16.01
C PHE A 355 2.76 -28.16 15.42
N LYS A 356 1.72 -28.46 14.65
CA LYS A 356 0.84 -27.44 14.06
C LYS A 356 0.11 -26.63 15.15
N ALA A 357 -0.40 -27.28 16.18
CA ALA A 357 -1.08 -26.61 17.28
C ALA A 357 -0.13 -25.75 18.14
N GLU A 358 1.06 -26.26 18.48
CA GLU A 358 2.08 -25.51 19.22
C GLU A 358 2.60 -24.30 18.42
N SER A 359 2.81 -24.47 17.10
CA SER A 359 3.26 -23.37 16.24
C SER A 359 2.18 -22.30 16.06
N MET A 360 0.92 -22.70 15.89
CA MET A 360 -0.20 -21.77 15.82
C MET A 360 -0.43 -21.04 17.16
N PHE A 361 -0.26 -21.74 18.29
CA PHE A 361 -0.32 -21.10 19.61
C PHE A 361 0.79 -20.06 19.76
N THR A 362 2.02 -20.38 19.35
CA THR A 362 3.16 -19.46 19.41
C THR A 362 2.94 -18.23 18.51
N ASN A 363 2.45 -18.42 17.29
CA ASN A 363 2.07 -17.33 16.38
C ASN A 363 0.97 -16.44 17.00
N ALA A 364 -0.04 -17.03 17.63
CA ALA A 364 -1.09 -16.29 18.33
C ALA A 364 -0.58 -15.48 19.52
N VAL A 365 0.37 -16.03 20.30
CA VAL A 365 1.01 -15.29 21.40
C VAL A 365 1.82 -14.11 20.86
N GLN A 366 2.61 -14.30 19.79
CA GLN A 366 3.41 -13.20 19.21
C GLN A 366 2.54 -12.01 18.78
N ILE A 367 1.42 -12.27 18.08
CA ILE A 367 0.48 -11.22 17.66
C ILE A 367 -0.23 -10.60 18.88
N LEU A 368 -0.59 -11.41 19.88
CA LEU A 368 -1.20 -10.90 21.11
C LEU A 368 -0.27 -9.96 21.89
N GLU A 369 1.04 -10.21 21.89
CA GLU A 369 2.00 -9.31 22.54
C GLU A 369 2.05 -7.93 21.86
N GLN A 370 1.93 -7.86 20.52
CA GLN A 370 1.78 -6.57 19.81
C GLN A 370 0.55 -5.80 20.33
N PHE A 371 -0.59 -6.48 20.40
CA PHE A 371 -1.84 -5.91 20.92
C PHE A 371 -1.68 -5.39 22.35
N LYS A 372 -1.10 -6.19 23.25
CA LYS A 372 -0.92 -5.82 24.67
C LYS A 372 -0.03 -4.59 24.85
N ILE A 373 1.08 -4.54 24.14
CA ILE A 373 2.00 -3.41 24.23
C ILE A 373 1.35 -2.15 23.66
N LYS A 374 0.71 -2.24 22.49
CA LYS A 374 0.03 -1.10 21.88
C LYS A 374 -1.10 -0.56 22.76
N MET A 375 -1.88 -1.46 23.36
CA MET A 375 -2.91 -1.12 24.35
C MET A 375 -2.31 -0.37 25.55
N THR A 376 -1.20 -0.88 26.09
CA THR A 376 -0.54 -0.29 27.27
C THR A 376 0.02 1.09 26.96
N GLN A 377 0.73 1.24 25.85
CA GLN A 377 1.22 2.53 25.36
C GLN A 377 0.08 3.55 25.21
N LYS A 378 -1.06 3.11 24.65
CA LYS A 378 -2.19 4.01 24.48
C LYS A 378 -2.86 4.37 25.80
N LYS A 379 -2.96 3.42 26.73
CA LYS A 379 -3.51 3.62 28.08
C LYS A 379 -2.66 4.59 28.90
N GLU A 380 -1.35 4.51 28.81
CA GLU A 380 -0.42 5.38 29.55
C GLU A 380 -0.43 6.82 29.05
N THR A 381 -0.67 7.02 27.75
CA THR A 381 -0.72 8.34 27.11
C THR A 381 -2.11 8.96 27.10
N THR A 382 -3.15 8.24 27.51
CA THR A 382 -4.53 8.73 27.54
C THR A 382 -4.99 8.95 28.97
N LEU A 383 -5.71 10.06 29.22
CA LEU A 383 -6.32 10.29 30.53
C LEU A 383 -7.25 9.12 30.89
N SER A 384 -7.14 8.61 32.13
CA SER A 384 -7.80 7.36 32.53
C SER A 384 -9.31 7.33 32.33
N PHE A 385 -9.99 8.48 32.41
CA PHE A 385 -11.43 8.61 32.20
C PHE A 385 -11.84 8.75 30.72
N LEU A 386 -10.88 8.97 29.82
CA LEU A 386 -11.07 9.02 28.36
C LEU A 386 -10.61 7.73 27.66
N PHE A 387 -9.81 6.91 28.34
CA PHE A 387 -9.36 5.64 27.81
C PHE A 387 -10.51 4.62 27.74
N THR A 388 -10.75 4.11 26.54
CA THR A 388 -11.74 3.09 26.25
C THR A 388 -11.01 1.83 25.77
N PRO A 389 -11.03 0.73 26.53
CA PRO A 389 -10.37 -0.50 26.09
C PRO A 389 -11.18 -1.19 24.98
N PHE A 390 -10.48 -1.95 24.14
CA PHE A 390 -11.09 -2.83 23.16
C PHE A 390 -11.86 -3.96 23.86
N GLN A 391 -13.18 -3.89 23.83
CA GLN A 391 -14.05 -4.70 24.69
C GLN A 391 -14.03 -6.20 24.35
N LEU A 392 -13.83 -6.55 23.08
CA LEU A 392 -13.88 -7.94 22.61
C LEU A 392 -12.69 -8.78 23.11
N LEU A 393 -11.59 -8.15 23.55
CA LEU A 393 -10.38 -8.83 24.00
C LEU A 393 -9.85 -8.24 25.33
N SER A 394 -10.70 -8.25 26.35
CA SER A 394 -10.32 -7.84 27.72
C SER A 394 -9.18 -8.69 28.29
N ASP A 395 -8.46 -8.18 29.29
CA ASP A 395 -7.35 -8.90 29.95
C ASP A 395 -7.76 -10.29 30.46
N THR A 396 -8.97 -10.41 31.02
CA THR A 396 -9.55 -11.68 31.46
C THR A 396 -9.78 -12.63 30.29
N GLU A 397 -10.29 -12.12 29.16
CA GLU A 397 -10.57 -12.93 27.99
C GLU A 397 -9.28 -13.42 27.31
N GLN A 398 -8.25 -12.59 27.25
CA GLN A 398 -6.91 -12.97 26.79
C GLN A 398 -6.39 -14.17 27.60
N ILE A 399 -6.42 -14.09 28.94
CA ILE A 399 -5.96 -15.16 29.84
C ILE A 399 -6.81 -16.43 29.66
N ASN A 400 -8.13 -16.28 29.55
CA ASN A 400 -9.04 -17.41 29.39
C ASN A 400 -8.78 -18.16 28.08
N ILE A 401 -8.65 -17.45 26.96
CA ILE A 401 -8.38 -18.05 25.65
C ILE A 401 -7.03 -18.77 25.66
N LEU A 402 -5.97 -18.14 26.15
CA LEU A 402 -4.63 -18.74 26.23
C LEU A 402 -4.62 -20.01 27.09
N ARG A 403 -5.22 -19.94 28.29
CA ARG A 403 -5.32 -21.09 29.20
C ARG A 403 -6.11 -22.24 28.57
N LYS A 404 -7.21 -21.94 27.89
CA LYS A 404 -8.04 -22.94 27.21
C LYS A 404 -7.32 -23.57 26.03
N ALA A 405 -6.62 -22.78 25.21
CA ALA A 405 -5.82 -23.28 24.10
C ALA A 405 -4.69 -24.20 24.60
N ARG A 406 -3.96 -23.81 25.66
CA ARG A 406 -2.97 -24.69 26.30
C ARG A 406 -3.60 -25.97 26.83
N SER A 407 -4.75 -25.89 27.49
CA SER A 407 -5.47 -27.07 27.98
C SER A 407 -5.89 -28.01 26.84
N TYR A 408 -6.30 -27.48 25.68
CA TYR A 408 -6.63 -28.31 24.52
C TYR A 408 -5.43 -29.01 23.94
N ILE A 409 -4.27 -28.34 23.86
CA ILE A 409 -3.03 -28.99 23.41
C ILE A 409 -2.63 -30.14 24.34
N HIS A 410 -2.69 -29.94 25.67
CA HIS A 410 -2.39 -30.99 26.64
C HIS A 410 -3.38 -32.17 26.59
N GLN A 411 -4.63 -31.93 26.17
CA GLN A 411 -5.65 -32.96 25.98
C GLN A 411 -5.64 -33.57 24.57
N GLU A 412 -4.64 -33.25 23.75
CA GLU A 412 -4.51 -33.68 22.35
C GLU A 412 -5.66 -33.23 21.42
N LYS A 413 -6.44 -32.22 21.84
CA LYS A 413 -7.50 -31.57 21.07
C LYS A 413 -6.93 -30.48 20.17
N TYR A 414 -6.08 -30.90 19.24
CA TYR A 414 -5.27 -29.99 18.43
C TYR A 414 -6.09 -29.11 17.50
N HIS A 415 -7.18 -29.64 16.92
CA HIS A 415 -8.04 -28.89 16.01
C HIS A 415 -8.74 -27.73 16.75
N GLU A 416 -9.27 -28.00 17.94
CA GLU A 416 -9.90 -27.01 18.80
C GLU A 416 -8.90 -25.97 19.31
N ALA A 417 -7.67 -26.38 19.64
CA ALA A 417 -6.59 -25.46 19.98
C ALA A 417 -6.26 -24.51 18.82
N VAL A 418 -6.07 -25.05 17.60
CA VAL A 418 -5.79 -24.26 16.39
C VAL A 418 -6.92 -23.29 16.09
N SER A 419 -8.17 -23.76 16.13
CA SER A 419 -9.35 -22.92 15.89
C SER A 419 -9.42 -21.76 16.88
N LEU A 420 -9.21 -22.04 18.17
CA LEU A 420 -9.21 -21.02 19.22
C LEU A 420 -8.06 -20.01 19.07
N CYS A 421 -6.86 -20.47 18.67
CA CYS A 421 -5.73 -19.59 18.38
C CYS A 421 -5.99 -18.68 17.18
N LYS A 422 -6.63 -19.18 16.11
CA LYS A 422 -7.04 -18.34 14.98
C LYS A 422 -8.06 -17.27 15.40
N THR A 423 -9.01 -17.61 16.28
CA THR A 423 -9.93 -16.62 16.87
C THR A 423 -9.17 -15.56 17.68
N LEU A 424 -8.19 -15.97 18.50
CA LEU A 424 -7.36 -15.03 19.25
C LEU A 424 -6.59 -14.09 18.33
N ILE A 425 -5.96 -14.61 17.27
CA ILE A 425 -5.25 -13.82 16.27
C ILE A 425 -6.19 -12.79 15.64
N SER A 426 -7.38 -13.21 15.19
CA SER A 426 -8.35 -12.31 14.58
C SER A 426 -8.75 -11.17 15.52
N LEU A 427 -9.03 -11.47 16.79
CA LEU A 427 -9.39 -10.46 17.80
C LEU A 427 -8.21 -9.54 18.13
N ALA A 428 -6.99 -10.09 18.20
CA ALA A 428 -5.78 -9.33 18.49
C ALA A 428 -5.44 -8.36 17.35
N LEU A 429 -5.58 -8.78 16.09
CA LEU A 429 -5.38 -7.92 14.91
C LEU A 429 -6.43 -6.80 14.81
N GLU A 430 -7.72 -7.12 15.07
CA GLU A 430 -8.78 -6.11 15.14
C GLU A 430 -8.51 -5.09 16.26
N GLY A 431 -8.13 -5.59 17.43
CA GLY A 431 -7.76 -4.75 18.56
C GLY A 431 -6.49 -3.92 18.32
N LEU A 432 -5.51 -4.46 17.59
CA LEU A 432 -4.31 -3.74 17.19
C LEU A 432 -4.69 -2.57 16.27
N SER A 433 -5.50 -2.84 15.24
CA SER A 433 -6.06 -1.81 14.35
C SER A 433 -6.83 -0.72 15.11
N TYR A 434 -7.65 -1.12 16.10
CA TYR A 434 -8.35 -0.20 16.99
C TYR A 434 -7.39 0.76 17.71
N TYR A 435 -6.28 0.25 18.28
CA TYR A 435 -5.32 1.10 18.99
C TYR A 435 -4.40 1.90 18.07
N HIS A 436 -4.08 1.43 16.86
CA HIS A 436 -3.37 2.24 15.86
C HIS A 436 -4.22 3.42 15.37
N THR A 437 -5.54 3.22 15.26
CA THR A 437 -6.48 4.24 14.75
C THR A 437 -7.21 5.01 15.86
N TYR A 438 -6.80 4.83 17.13
CA TYR A 438 -7.52 5.34 18.30
C TYR A 438 -7.77 6.86 18.26
N ASP A 439 -6.77 7.64 17.84
CA ASP A 439 -6.84 9.10 17.80
C ASP A 439 -7.46 9.65 16.50
N ARG A 440 -7.78 8.78 15.53
CA ARG A 440 -8.24 9.18 14.19
C ARG A 440 -9.50 10.04 14.24
N LEU A 441 -10.47 9.67 15.08
CA LEU A 441 -11.71 10.44 15.25
C LEU A 441 -11.45 11.81 15.88
N PHE A 442 -10.63 11.85 16.94
CA PHE A 442 -10.29 13.09 17.65
C PHE A 442 -9.60 14.09 16.72
N LEU A 443 -8.56 13.66 16.03
CA LEU A 443 -7.84 14.49 15.05
C LEU A 443 -8.74 14.84 13.86
N GLY A 444 -9.53 13.90 13.37
CA GLY A 444 -10.46 14.10 12.26
C GLY A 444 -11.46 15.22 12.56
N ILE A 445 -12.07 15.24 13.75
CA ILE A 445 -12.96 16.32 14.19
C ILE A 445 -12.21 17.66 14.19
N SER A 446 -10.98 17.69 14.70
CA SER A 446 -10.17 18.92 14.74
C SER A 446 -9.87 19.48 13.35
N VAL A 447 -9.43 18.62 12.43
CA VAL A 447 -9.12 19.01 11.04
C VAL A 447 -10.38 19.44 10.29
N VAL A 448 -11.50 18.75 10.47
CA VAL A 448 -12.80 19.15 9.91
C VAL A 448 -13.24 20.51 10.44
N MET A 449 -13.10 20.78 11.74
CA MET A 449 -13.37 22.11 12.32
C MET A 449 -12.47 23.19 11.68
N GLY A 450 -11.20 22.87 11.42
CA GLY A 450 -10.29 23.75 10.71
C GLY A 450 -10.74 24.04 9.28
N PHE A 451 -11.11 23.00 8.51
CA PHE A 451 -11.59 23.12 7.13
C PHE A 451 -12.88 23.93 7.03
N VAL A 452 -13.85 23.64 7.89
CA VAL A 452 -15.12 24.36 7.95
C VAL A 452 -14.86 25.82 8.31
N GLY A 453 -14.07 26.08 9.36
CA GLY A 453 -13.72 27.43 9.78
C GLY A 453 -13.02 28.23 8.67
N TRP A 454 -12.05 27.61 7.98
CA TRP A 454 -11.31 28.27 6.91
C TRP A 454 -12.23 28.60 5.72
N THR A 455 -13.06 27.64 5.31
CA THR A 455 -14.03 27.82 4.23
C THR A 455 -15.04 28.92 4.59
N SER A 456 -15.57 28.92 5.82
CA SER A 456 -16.46 29.99 6.31
C SER A 456 -15.77 31.34 6.27
N TYR A 457 -14.51 31.44 6.70
CA TYR A 457 -13.76 32.70 6.65
C TYR A 457 -13.56 33.21 5.22
N VAL A 458 -13.21 32.33 4.28
CA VAL A 458 -13.10 32.66 2.85
C VAL A 458 -14.43 33.19 2.31
N ILE A 459 -15.55 32.49 2.60
CA ILE A 459 -16.89 32.90 2.17
C ILE A 459 -17.22 34.30 2.71
N LEU A 460 -16.98 34.54 4.01
CA LEU A 460 -17.25 35.84 4.63
C LEU A 460 -16.42 36.96 4.01
N LEU A 461 -15.16 36.70 3.68
CA LEU A 461 -14.32 37.67 2.97
C LEU A 461 -14.82 37.96 1.55
N ILE A 462 -15.24 36.93 0.80
CA ILE A 462 -15.80 37.10 -0.55
C ILE A 462 -17.09 37.93 -0.47
N VAL A 463 -18.00 37.56 0.43
CA VAL A 463 -19.26 38.29 0.65
C VAL A 463 -18.96 39.75 1.01
N LYS A 464 -18.12 39.99 2.01
CA LYS A 464 -17.75 41.34 2.45
C LYS A 464 -17.07 42.19 1.37
N THR A 465 -16.33 41.56 0.45
CA THR A 465 -15.59 42.27 -0.61
C THR A 465 -16.46 42.56 -1.84
N HIS A 466 -17.34 41.63 -2.21
CA HIS A 466 -18.08 41.66 -3.48
C HIS A 466 -19.56 42.00 -3.35
N THR A 467 -20.08 42.14 -2.13
CA THR A 467 -21.47 42.55 -1.89
C THR A 467 -21.52 43.88 -1.15
N SER A 468 -22.70 44.52 -1.16
CA SER A 468 -22.96 45.74 -0.38
C SER A 468 -23.21 45.47 1.11
N LEU A 469 -23.06 44.22 1.57
CA LEU A 469 -23.19 43.83 2.97
C LEU A 469 -22.08 44.52 3.80
N THR A 470 -22.52 45.52 4.56
CA THR A 470 -21.85 46.37 5.55
C THR A 470 -20.30 46.44 5.54
N ARG A 471 -19.77 47.63 5.22
CA ARG A 471 -18.50 48.13 5.80
C ARG A 471 -18.78 48.65 7.22
N SER A 472 -18.94 47.75 8.19
CA SER A 472 -19.15 48.13 9.59
C SER A 472 -17.83 48.44 10.30
N THR A 473 -17.82 49.48 11.14
CA THR A 473 -16.76 49.76 12.13
C THR A 473 -16.81 48.72 13.26
N HIS A 474 -15.65 48.14 13.59
CA HIS A 474 -15.51 47.18 14.68
C HIS A 474 -15.59 47.90 16.03
N ASP A 475 -16.41 47.39 16.96
CA ASP A 475 -16.34 47.81 18.35
C ASP A 475 -15.05 47.25 18.98
N LYS A 476 -14.20 48.15 19.49
CA LYS A 476 -12.88 47.79 20.01
C LYS A 476 -12.98 46.93 21.28
N ALA A 477 -14.01 47.13 22.11
CA ALA A 477 -14.14 46.43 23.39
C ALA A 477 -14.49 44.93 23.21
N SER A 478 -15.42 44.61 22.30
CA SER A 478 -15.81 43.23 22.01
C SER A 478 -14.70 42.42 21.32
N THR A 479 -13.87 43.08 20.50
CA THR A 479 -12.72 42.46 19.82
C THR A 479 -11.65 41.99 20.82
N VAL A 480 -11.41 42.76 21.88
CA VAL A 480 -10.43 42.42 22.92
C VAL A 480 -10.91 41.23 23.77
N LEU A 481 -12.19 41.21 24.15
CA LEU A 481 -12.77 40.08 24.89
C LEU A 481 -12.70 38.77 24.10
N LEU A 482 -13.04 38.81 22.80
CA LEU A 482 -12.94 37.66 21.92
C LEU A 482 -11.50 37.14 21.80
N LEU A 483 -10.52 38.05 21.68
CA LEU A 483 -9.12 37.68 21.60
C LEU A 483 -8.65 36.92 22.85
N TYR A 484 -8.98 37.41 24.05
CA TYR A 484 -8.64 36.71 25.30
C TYR A 484 -9.38 35.38 25.44
N GLY A 485 -10.66 35.33 25.04
CA GLY A 485 -11.45 34.09 25.06
C GLY A 485 -10.85 32.99 24.17
N PHE A 486 -10.55 33.30 22.90
CA PHE A 486 -9.89 32.35 22.00
C PHE A 486 -8.46 32.02 22.44
N GLY A 487 -7.74 32.99 23.02
CA GLY A 487 -6.43 32.74 23.64
C GLY A 487 -6.51 31.73 24.79
N ALA A 488 -7.49 31.87 25.68
CA ALA A 488 -7.73 30.92 26.77
C ALA A 488 -8.09 29.52 26.24
N ILE A 489 -8.93 29.42 25.20
CA ILE A 489 -9.25 28.15 24.53
C ILE A 489 -7.97 27.50 23.98
N GLY A 490 -7.10 28.27 23.31
CA GLY A 490 -5.82 27.77 22.79
C GLY A 490 -4.92 27.22 23.91
N VAL A 491 -4.82 27.92 25.04
CA VAL A 491 -4.05 27.46 26.20
C VAL A 491 -4.64 26.18 26.80
N LEU A 492 -5.97 26.08 26.91
CA LEU A 492 -6.64 24.87 27.41
C LEU A 492 -6.40 23.66 26.49
N ILE A 493 -6.47 23.85 25.17
CA ILE A 493 -6.16 22.80 24.19
C ILE A 493 -4.69 22.36 24.32
N ALA A 494 -3.75 23.31 24.38
CA ALA A 494 -2.33 22.99 24.53
C ALA A 494 -2.05 22.24 25.85
N PHE A 495 -2.69 22.65 26.94
CA PHE A 495 -2.57 21.98 28.23
C PHE A 495 -3.17 20.56 28.21
N PHE A 496 -4.32 20.37 27.56
CA PHE A 496 -4.96 19.07 27.38
C PHE A 496 -4.07 18.09 26.58
N LEU A 497 -3.42 18.57 25.52
CA LEU A 497 -2.47 17.77 24.73
C LEU A 497 -1.18 17.46 25.50
N LEU A 498 -0.73 18.40 26.33
CA LEU A 498 0.47 18.22 27.16
C LEU A 498 0.27 17.14 28.21
N ILE A 499 -0.88 17.13 28.90
CA ILE A 499 -1.20 16.12 29.91
C ILE A 499 -1.24 14.72 29.30
N GLN A 500 -1.70 14.59 28.05
CA GLN A 500 -1.77 13.32 27.32
C GLN A 500 -0.49 13.00 26.54
N THR A 501 0.59 13.78 26.73
CA THR A 501 1.88 13.54 26.07
C THR A 501 1.76 13.39 24.54
N CYS A 502 0.82 14.12 23.92
CA CYS A 502 0.55 13.98 22.50
C CYS A 502 1.76 14.42 21.65
N PRO A 503 1.95 13.85 20.44
CA PRO A 503 2.97 14.29 19.50
C PRO A 503 2.85 15.79 19.17
N TRP A 504 3.98 16.45 18.86
CA TRP A 504 4.00 17.89 18.55
C TRP A 504 3.10 18.27 17.36
N THR A 505 2.89 17.37 16.40
CA THR A 505 2.01 17.60 15.25
C THR A 505 0.55 17.77 15.66
N TYR A 506 0.11 17.13 16.75
CA TYR A 506 -1.26 17.26 17.26
C TYR A 506 -1.54 18.70 17.70
N TYR A 507 -0.54 19.41 18.24
CA TYR A 507 -0.68 20.82 18.60
C TYR A 507 -0.97 21.68 17.39
N ILE A 508 -0.35 21.38 16.24
CA ILE A 508 -0.62 22.11 15.00
C ILE A 508 -2.06 21.89 14.56
N TYR A 509 -2.53 20.65 14.53
CA TYR A 509 -3.88 20.30 14.06
C TYR A 509 -4.98 20.79 15.00
N CYS A 510 -4.75 20.74 16.31
CA CYS A 510 -5.72 21.13 17.34
C CYS A 510 -5.73 22.62 17.62
N LEU A 511 -4.63 23.34 17.42
CA LEU A 511 -4.59 24.78 17.61
C LEU A 511 -4.99 25.56 16.35
N LEU A 512 -4.83 25.00 15.14
CA LEU A 512 -5.21 25.67 13.89
C LEU A 512 -6.66 26.19 13.85
N PRO A 513 -7.68 25.44 14.32
CA PRO A 513 -9.05 25.94 14.35
C PRO A 513 -9.23 27.21 15.18
N VAL A 514 -8.41 27.43 16.22
CA VAL A 514 -8.56 28.56 17.17
C VAL A 514 -8.44 29.93 16.47
N PRO A 515 -7.32 30.28 15.80
CA PRO A 515 -7.20 31.56 15.09
C PRO A 515 -8.15 31.67 13.89
N VAL A 516 -8.49 30.54 13.25
CA VAL A 516 -9.41 30.50 12.11
C VAL A 516 -10.83 30.87 12.56
N TRP A 517 -11.35 30.23 13.60
CA TRP A 517 -12.66 30.54 14.15
C TRP A 517 -12.72 31.90 14.83
N TYR A 518 -11.62 32.37 15.42
CA TYR A 518 -11.51 33.77 15.85
C TYR A 518 -11.74 34.74 14.68
N ALA A 519 -11.14 34.46 13.51
CA ALA A 519 -11.31 35.28 12.31
C ALA A 519 -12.75 35.23 11.77
N VAL A 520 -13.42 34.08 11.84
CA VAL A 520 -14.85 33.92 11.49
C VAL A 520 -15.74 34.73 12.44
N VAL A 521 -15.59 34.54 13.75
CA VAL A 521 -16.43 35.20 14.77
C VAL A 521 -16.19 36.71 14.80
N LYS A 522 -15.00 37.19 14.45
CA LYS A 522 -14.73 38.62 14.30
C LYS A 522 -15.62 39.28 13.24
N GLU A 523 -16.09 38.52 12.25
CA GLU A 523 -17.00 38.97 11.20
C GLU A 523 -18.48 38.67 11.54
N PHE A 524 -18.83 38.54 12.82
CA PHE A 524 -20.18 38.20 13.29
C PHE A 524 -21.30 39.06 12.68
N ARG A 525 -21.08 40.37 12.46
CA ARG A 525 -22.08 41.23 11.82
C ARG A 525 -22.37 40.81 10.37
N VAL A 526 -21.34 40.43 9.60
CA VAL A 526 -21.52 39.89 8.24
C VAL A 526 -22.28 38.57 8.28
N ILE A 527 -22.03 37.73 9.28
CA ILE A 527 -22.79 36.49 9.50
C ILE A 527 -24.26 36.78 9.78
N GLN A 528 -24.56 37.75 10.66
CA GLN A 528 -25.93 38.16 10.98
C GLN A 528 -26.65 38.69 9.74
N ASP A 529 -26.00 39.58 8.97
CA ASP A 529 -26.59 40.14 7.77
C ASP A 529 -26.81 39.05 6.70
N LEU A 530 -25.85 38.14 6.52
CA LEU A 530 -25.97 36.99 5.60
C LEU A 530 -27.11 36.04 6.02
N ALA A 531 -27.24 35.75 7.31
CA ALA A 531 -28.32 34.92 7.83
C ALA A 531 -29.68 35.58 7.60
N SER A 532 -29.79 36.89 7.82
CA SER A 532 -31.02 37.65 7.54
C SER A 532 -31.38 37.61 6.06
N LEU A 533 -30.39 37.70 5.16
CA LEU A 533 -30.58 37.60 3.72
C LEU A 533 -31.09 36.20 3.32
N LEU A 534 -30.47 35.14 3.86
CA LEU A 534 -30.85 33.75 3.59
C LEU A 534 -32.28 33.42 4.03
N LEU A 535 -32.78 34.05 5.10
CA LEU A 535 -34.16 33.88 5.57
C LEU A 535 -35.21 34.51 4.62
N VAL A 536 -34.81 35.44 3.75
CA VAL A 536 -35.70 36.09 2.77
C VAL A 536 -35.77 35.31 1.45
N PHE A 537 -34.82 34.41 1.18
CA PHE A 537 -34.84 33.59 -0.03
C PHE A 537 -35.94 32.51 0.02
N PRO A 538 -36.58 32.19 -1.12
CA PRO A 538 -37.59 31.13 -1.18
C PRO A 538 -36.96 29.78 -0.80
N LEU A 539 -37.43 29.23 0.33
CA LEU A 539 -36.91 28.01 0.95
C LEU A 539 -36.75 26.84 -0.04
N GLY A 540 -37.71 26.66 -0.94
CA GLY A 540 -37.69 25.60 -1.95
C GLY A 540 -36.54 25.71 -2.96
N GLN A 541 -36.13 26.92 -3.35
CA GLN A 541 -34.99 27.11 -4.25
C GLN A 541 -33.68 26.88 -3.50
N SER A 542 -33.55 27.38 -2.26
CA SER A 542 -32.37 27.14 -1.43
C SER A 542 -32.17 25.66 -1.12
N ILE A 543 -33.24 24.94 -0.78
CA ILE A 543 -33.21 23.47 -0.61
C ILE A 543 -32.82 22.80 -1.92
N GLY A 544 -33.39 23.22 -3.06
CA GLY A 544 -33.04 22.68 -4.38
C GLY A 544 -31.54 22.83 -4.71
N PHE A 545 -30.94 23.98 -4.43
CA PHE A 545 -29.50 24.20 -4.62
C PHE A 545 -28.65 23.34 -3.68
N LEU A 546 -29.05 23.21 -2.41
CA LEU A 546 -28.34 22.35 -1.45
C LEU A 546 -28.39 20.88 -1.86
N VAL A 547 -29.56 20.39 -2.30
CA VAL A 547 -29.72 19.02 -2.79
C VAL A 547 -28.89 18.79 -4.06
N ALA A 548 -28.92 19.71 -5.02
CA ALA A 548 -28.12 19.60 -6.24
C ALA A 548 -26.61 19.63 -5.92
N GLY A 549 -26.17 20.48 -5.00
CA GLY A 549 -24.79 20.54 -4.53
C GLY A 549 -24.35 19.25 -3.83
N ALA A 550 -25.19 18.72 -2.93
CA ALA A 550 -24.93 17.46 -2.25
C ALA A 550 -24.83 16.29 -3.23
N LEU A 551 -25.75 16.18 -4.19
CA LEU A 551 -25.70 15.18 -5.25
C LEU A 551 -24.43 15.32 -6.12
N GLY A 552 -24.03 16.55 -6.45
CA GLY A 552 -22.79 16.78 -7.18
C GLY A 552 -21.56 16.32 -6.42
N ILE A 553 -21.49 16.61 -5.11
CA ILE A 553 -20.41 16.14 -4.23
C ILE A 553 -20.42 14.61 -4.14
N GLU A 554 -21.58 13.99 -3.94
CA GLU A 554 -21.71 12.52 -3.87
C GLU A 554 -21.28 11.84 -5.18
N ILE A 555 -21.61 12.39 -6.36
CA ILE A 555 -21.11 11.88 -7.64
C ILE A 555 -19.58 11.96 -7.71
N LEU A 556 -18.98 13.07 -7.25
CA LEU A 556 -17.53 13.22 -7.21
C LEU A 556 -16.89 12.23 -6.22
N VAL A 557 -17.48 12.02 -5.04
CA VAL A 557 -17.00 11.03 -4.06
C VAL A 557 -17.12 9.61 -4.62
N PHE A 558 -18.26 9.29 -5.22
CA PHE A 558 -18.51 7.97 -5.80
C PHE A 558 -17.58 7.69 -7.01
N SER A 559 -17.09 8.73 -7.69
CA SER A 559 -16.12 8.59 -8.78
C SER A 559 -14.74 8.08 -8.37
N PHE A 560 -14.37 8.20 -7.10
CA PHE A 560 -13.15 7.57 -6.58
C PHE A 560 -13.24 6.04 -6.57
N PHE A 561 -14.46 5.49 -6.47
CA PHE A 561 -14.70 4.05 -6.50
C PHE A 561 -15.04 3.58 -7.91
N TYR A 562 -15.87 4.34 -8.61
CA TYR A 562 -16.35 4.01 -9.94
C TYR A 562 -16.26 5.23 -10.85
N ARG A 563 -15.16 5.34 -11.61
CA ARG A 563 -14.95 6.42 -12.59
C ARG A 563 -16.12 6.64 -13.56
N SER A 564 -16.86 5.59 -13.90
CA SER A 564 -18.03 5.63 -14.78
C SER A 564 -19.15 6.55 -14.27
N THR A 565 -19.13 6.91 -12.99
CA THR A 565 -20.09 7.84 -12.39
C THR A 565 -19.87 9.28 -12.83
N LEU A 566 -18.64 9.65 -13.22
CA LEU A 566 -18.35 10.94 -13.86
C LEU A 566 -19.08 11.07 -15.20
N THR A 567 -19.30 9.97 -15.93
CA THR A 567 -20.13 9.96 -17.14
C THR A 567 -21.55 10.42 -16.82
N VAL A 568 -22.13 9.95 -15.72
CA VAL A 568 -23.47 10.37 -15.27
C VAL A 568 -23.49 11.87 -14.94
N GLY A 569 -22.49 12.35 -14.20
CA GLY A 569 -22.35 13.78 -13.88
C GLY A 569 -22.19 14.65 -15.14
N LEU A 570 -21.36 14.23 -16.09
CA LEU A 570 -21.13 14.95 -17.35
C LEU A 570 -22.36 14.96 -18.27
N ILE A 571 -23.15 13.88 -18.29
CA ILE A 571 -24.43 13.85 -19.02
C ILE A 571 -25.43 14.82 -18.39
N ALA A 572 -25.55 14.83 -17.06
CA ALA A 572 -26.40 15.79 -16.36
C ALA A 572 -25.97 17.25 -16.66
N PHE A 573 -24.65 17.50 -16.67
CA PHE A 573 -24.07 18.80 -17.00
C PHE A 573 -24.26 19.20 -18.48
N ALA A 574 -24.29 18.23 -19.40
CA ALA A 574 -24.61 18.44 -20.81
C ALA A 574 -26.06 18.93 -21.02
N GLY A 575 -26.98 18.50 -20.16
CA GLY A 575 -28.39 18.89 -20.20
C GLY A 575 -28.70 20.26 -19.60
N TRP A 576 -27.83 20.80 -18.74
CA TRP A 576 -28.08 22.06 -18.01
C TRP A 576 -28.41 23.26 -18.92
N PRO A 577 -27.67 23.54 -20.01
CA PRO A 577 -27.98 24.70 -20.86
C PRO A 577 -29.29 24.54 -21.65
N LEU A 578 -29.76 23.31 -21.88
CA LEU A 578 -30.99 23.02 -22.64
C LEU A 578 -32.25 23.39 -21.86
N ILE A 579 -32.20 23.33 -20.53
CA ILE A 579 -33.31 23.64 -19.63
C ILE A 579 -33.29 25.08 -19.11
N THR A 580 -32.28 25.88 -19.50
CA THR A 580 -32.13 27.28 -19.10
C THR A 580 -32.40 28.23 -20.26
N ARG A 581 -32.46 29.54 -19.98
CA ARG A 581 -32.64 30.58 -21.01
C ARG A 581 -31.50 30.63 -22.04
N LEU A 582 -30.38 29.95 -21.77
CA LEU A 582 -29.23 29.85 -22.67
C LEU A 582 -29.57 29.18 -24.00
N TRP A 583 -30.46 28.18 -24.00
CA TRP A 583 -30.95 27.56 -25.23
C TRP A 583 -31.55 28.58 -26.20
N ALA A 584 -32.33 29.54 -25.70
CA ALA A 584 -32.95 30.54 -26.57
C ALA A 584 -31.95 31.63 -27.00
N GLN A 585 -31.00 31.99 -26.15
CA GLN A 585 -30.10 33.12 -26.35
C GLN A 585 -28.82 32.78 -27.14
N ALA A 586 -28.32 31.53 -27.02
CA ALA A 586 -27.04 31.12 -27.58
C ALA A 586 -27.10 29.65 -28.05
N LYS A 587 -27.96 29.36 -29.03
CA LYS A 587 -28.22 28.00 -29.54
C LYS A 587 -26.96 27.26 -29.98
N VAL A 588 -26.10 27.91 -30.78
CA VAL A 588 -24.89 27.28 -31.32
C VAL A 588 -23.94 26.90 -30.18
N THR A 589 -23.66 27.83 -29.26
CA THR A 589 -22.81 27.60 -28.09
C THR A 589 -23.38 26.51 -27.18
N THR A 590 -24.71 26.49 -27.00
CA THR A 590 -25.40 25.47 -26.21
C THR A 590 -25.23 24.07 -26.83
N LEU A 591 -25.44 23.95 -28.15
CA LEU A 591 -25.25 22.68 -28.86
C LEU A 591 -23.78 22.21 -28.81
N SER A 592 -22.83 23.13 -29.00
CA SER A 592 -21.40 22.82 -28.88
C SER A 592 -21.02 22.35 -27.48
N TRP A 593 -21.53 23.01 -26.44
CA TRP A 593 -21.32 22.60 -25.04
C TRP A 593 -21.85 21.20 -24.78
N THR A 594 -23.11 20.94 -25.16
CA THR A 594 -23.74 19.63 -24.96
C THR A 594 -22.95 18.53 -25.69
N LEU A 595 -22.55 18.75 -26.94
CA LEU A 595 -21.74 17.80 -27.70
C LEU A 595 -20.39 17.53 -27.00
N LEU A 596 -19.67 18.57 -26.59
CA LEU A 596 -18.37 18.42 -25.92
C LEU A 596 -18.51 17.68 -24.58
N CYS A 597 -19.55 17.96 -23.80
CA CYS A 597 -19.80 17.24 -22.55
C CYS A 597 -20.12 15.77 -22.79
N LEU A 598 -20.91 15.44 -23.82
CA LEU A 598 -21.23 14.04 -24.18
C LEU A 598 -20.00 13.29 -24.70
N LEU A 599 -19.15 13.94 -25.49
CA LEU A 599 -17.87 13.36 -25.92
C LEU A 599 -16.94 13.11 -24.73
N LEU A 600 -16.83 14.08 -23.82
CA LEU A 600 -16.05 13.93 -22.59
C LEU A 600 -16.61 12.83 -21.68
N ALA A 601 -17.93 12.62 -21.67
CA ALA A 601 -18.59 11.59 -20.87
C ALA A 601 -18.23 10.15 -21.32
N MET A 602 -17.68 9.95 -22.53
CA MET A 602 -17.15 8.65 -22.94
C MET A 602 -15.83 8.30 -22.26
N PHE A 603 -15.03 9.31 -21.87
CA PHE A 603 -13.68 9.11 -21.36
C PHE A 603 -13.63 8.27 -20.07
N PRO A 604 -14.49 8.51 -19.05
CA PRO A 604 -14.49 7.68 -17.84
C PRO A 604 -14.88 6.21 -18.07
N LEU A 605 -15.45 5.86 -19.23
CA LEU A 605 -15.79 4.49 -19.60
C LEU A 605 -14.63 3.73 -20.27
N MET A 606 -13.70 4.44 -20.91
CA MET A 606 -12.56 3.85 -21.62
C MET A 606 -11.54 3.27 -20.63
N PRO A 607 -10.87 2.13 -20.87
CA PRO A 607 -9.87 1.55 -19.96
C PRO A 607 -8.79 2.56 -19.53
N VAL A 608 -8.27 2.44 -18.31
CA VAL A 608 -7.18 3.32 -17.84
C VAL A 608 -5.93 2.97 -18.65
N VAL A 609 -5.39 3.93 -19.40
CA VAL A 609 -4.18 3.75 -20.21
C VAL A 609 -3.03 4.50 -19.54
N GLY A 610 -2.00 3.76 -19.09
CA GLY A 610 -0.76 4.30 -18.53
C GLY A 610 -0.86 4.80 -17.08
N ARG A 611 0.18 4.57 -16.28
CA ARG A 611 0.33 5.11 -14.92
C ARG A 611 1.39 6.17 -14.76
N GLU A 612 2.23 6.37 -15.77
CA GLU A 612 3.09 7.53 -15.74
C GLU A 612 2.26 8.78 -16.04
N PRO A 613 2.30 9.81 -15.16
CA PRO A 613 1.71 11.09 -15.49
C PRO A 613 2.42 11.60 -16.73
N ASN A 614 1.72 11.64 -17.87
CA ASN A 614 2.25 12.32 -19.03
C ASN A 614 2.12 13.83 -18.77
N ILE A 615 3.10 14.36 -18.04
CA ILE A 615 3.16 15.77 -17.62
C ILE A 615 3.07 16.67 -18.86
N SER A 616 3.61 16.24 -20.00
CA SER A 616 3.49 16.93 -21.27
C SER A 616 2.03 17.07 -21.72
N LEU A 617 1.22 16.02 -21.62
CA LEU A 617 -0.22 16.05 -21.89
C LEU A 617 -0.97 16.95 -20.89
N MET A 618 -0.67 16.87 -19.59
CA MET A 618 -1.29 17.75 -18.58
C MET A 618 -0.94 19.23 -18.80
N LEU A 619 0.33 19.55 -19.06
CA LEU A 619 0.78 20.89 -19.39
C LEU A 619 0.16 21.37 -20.70
N SER A 620 -0.05 20.47 -21.67
CA SER A 620 -0.74 20.78 -22.93
C SER A 620 -2.19 21.22 -22.71
N ILE A 621 -2.89 20.68 -21.70
CA ILE A 621 -4.25 21.13 -21.34
C ILE A 621 -4.22 22.55 -20.76
N ALA A 622 -3.32 22.82 -19.82
CA ALA A 622 -3.16 24.15 -19.23
C ALA A 622 -2.74 25.20 -20.28
N LEU A 623 -1.80 24.82 -21.15
CA LEU A 623 -1.30 25.65 -22.24
C LEU A 623 -2.39 25.91 -23.29
N SER A 624 -3.18 24.89 -23.67
CA SER A 624 -4.33 25.05 -24.57
C SER A 624 -5.37 25.99 -23.98
N THR A 625 -5.66 25.87 -22.69
CA THR A 625 -6.62 26.75 -21.99
C THR A 625 -6.13 28.20 -21.98
N TYR A 626 -4.85 28.42 -21.69
CA TYR A 626 -4.22 29.74 -21.75
C TYR A 626 -4.24 30.33 -23.16
N VAL A 627 -3.88 29.54 -24.17
CA VAL A 627 -3.85 29.96 -25.58
C VAL A 627 -5.25 30.32 -26.07
N VAL A 628 -6.27 29.54 -25.74
CA VAL A 628 -7.67 29.85 -26.08
C VAL A 628 -8.11 31.15 -25.41
N ASN A 629 -7.85 31.32 -24.12
CA ASN A 629 -8.24 32.52 -23.38
C ASN A 629 -7.50 33.79 -23.88
N SER A 630 -6.20 33.68 -24.11
CA SER A 630 -5.35 34.74 -24.67
C SER A 630 -5.80 35.12 -26.09
N THR A 631 -6.09 34.14 -26.94
CA THR A 631 -6.57 34.38 -28.31
C THR A 631 -7.95 35.03 -28.29
N HIS A 632 -8.86 34.58 -27.43
CA HIS A 632 -10.16 35.21 -27.25
C HIS A 632 -10.04 36.68 -26.82
N SER A 633 -9.18 36.96 -25.82
CA SER A 633 -8.90 38.32 -25.36
C SER A 633 -8.32 39.19 -26.48
N SER A 634 -7.33 38.70 -27.24
CA SER A 634 -6.73 39.42 -28.37
C SER A 634 -7.76 39.76 -29.44
N LEU A 635 -8.65 38.82 -29.77
CA LEU A 635 -9.73 39.02 -30.73
C LEU A 635 -10.77 40.03 -30.23
N GLN A 636 -11.13 40.00 -28.94
CA GLN A 636 -12.00 41.00 -28.33
C GLN A 636 -11.40 42.42 -28.41
N HIS A 637 -10.08 42.53 -28.20
CA HIS A 637 -9.35 43.80 -28.34
C HIS A 637 -9.01 44.15 -29.81
N LYS A 638 -9.49 43.36 -30.78
CA LYS A 638 -9.24 43.53 -32.24
C LYS A 638 -7.75 43.58 -32.62
N GLN A 639 -6.89 42.91 -31.84
CA GLN A 639 -5.45 42.84 -32.07
C GLN A 639 -5.03 41.72 -33.04
N GLY A 640 -6.00 41.01 -33.62
CA GLY A 640 -5.76 39.87 -34.51
C GLY A 640 -5.43 38.58 -33.76
N LEU A 641 -5.05 37.54 -34.51
CA LEU A 641 -4.59 36.26 -33.93
C LEU A 641 -3.10 36.37 -33.57
N PRO A 642 -2.72 36.27 -32.28
CA PRO A 642 -1.31 36.33 -31.89
C PRO A 642 -0.51 35.20 -32.54
N VAL A 643 0.60 35.55 -33.21
CA VAL A 643 1.49 34.56 -33.88
C VAL A 643 2.02 33.53 -32.87
N ILE A 644 2.33 33.97 -31.65
CA ILE A 644 2.78 33.09 -30.56
C ILE A 644 1.72 32.04 -30.23
N ASN A 645 0.44 32.43 -30.17
CA ASN A 645 -0.64 31.50 -29.87
C ASN A 645 -0.82 30.46 -30.98
N GLN A 646 -0.62 30.85 -32.24
CA GLN A 646 -0.64 29.93 -33.38
C GLN A 646 0.51 28.92 -33.30
N ILE A 647 1.75 29.38 -33.04
CA ILE A 647 2.92 28.50 -32.88
C ILE A 647 2.69 27.50 -31.75
N ILE A 648 2.26 27.98 -30.57
CA ILE A 648 2.00 27.11 -29.43
C ILE A 648 0.89 26.09 -29.75
N SER A 649 -0.14 26.48 -30.50
CA SER A 649 -1.23 25.57 -30.90
C SER A 649 -0.72 24.44 -31.80
N TRP A 650 0.12 24.75 -32.79
CA TRP A 650 0.73 23.75 -33.67
C TRP A 650 1.72 22.86 -32.92
N THR A 651 2.55 23.41 -32.04
CA THR A 651 3.47 22.64 -31.20
C THR A 651 2.71 21.68 -30.28
N THR A 652 1.61 22.14 -29.67
CA THR A 652 0.76 21.31 -28.82
C THR A 652 0.14 20.15 -29.61
N LEU A 653 -0.31 20.41 -30.85
CA LEU A 653 -0.86 19.39 -31.75
C LEU A 653 0.19 18.33 -32.12
N VAL A 654 1.42 18.73 -32.43
CA VAL A 654 2.51 17.80 -32.76
C VAL A 654 2.88 16.93 -31.56
N ILE A 655 3.00 17.53 -30.37
CA ILE A 655 3.25 16.82 -29.11
C ILE A 655 2.14 15.81 -28.83
N LEU A 656 0.87 16.19 -29.01
CA LEU A 656 -0.29 15.29 -28.87
C LEU A 656 -0.22 14.12 -29.84
N ALA A 657 0.05 14.39 -31.12
CA ALA A 657 0.12 13.35 -32.16
C ALA A 657 1.27 12.36 -31.92
N GLN A 658 2.41 12.83 -31.39
CA GLN A 658 3.55 11.99 -31.04
C GLN A 658 3.24 11.11 -29.81
N ASN A 659 2.64 11.68 -28.76
CA ASN A 659 2.28 10.94 -27.55
C ASN A 659 1.15 9.92 -27.77
N LEU A 660 0.27 10.14 -28.75
CA LEU A 660 -0.80 9.22 -29.13
C LEU A 660 -0.35 8.13 -30.13
N GLY A 661 0.94 8.08 -30.49
CA GLY A 661 1.47 7.12 -31.46
C GLY A 661 0.98 7.33 -32.90
N LEU A 662 0.37 8.48 -33.20
CA LEU A 662 -0.17 8.80 -34.53
C LEU A 662 0.93 9.16 -35.54
N LEU A 663 2.16 9.40 -35.07
CA LEU A 663 3.33 9.75 -35.87
C LEU A 663 4.40 8.65 -35.90
N SER A 664 4.17 7.50 -35.25
CA SER A 664 5.06 6.34 -35.29
C SER A 664 4.49 5.29 -36.25
N SER A 665 4.76 5.48 -37.53
CA SER A 665 4.70 4.46 -38.59
C SER A 665 6.09 4.26 -39.16
#